data_AF-F5P517-F1
#
_entry.id   AF-F5P517-F1
#
_cell.length_a   1.000
_cell.length_b   1.000
_cell.length_c   1.000
_cell.angle_alpha   90.00
_cell.angle_beta   90.00
_cell.angle_gamma   90.00
#
_symmetry.space_group_name_H-M   'P 1'
#
loop_
_entity.id
_entity.type
_entity.pdbx_description
1 polymer ?
#
loop_
_entity_poly.entity_id
_entity_poly.type
_entity_poly.pdbx_seq_one_letter_code
_entity_poly.pdbx_strand_id
1 'polypeptide(L)'
;MQENELTEDSEIKSDVPHRNRFRRLVDYATRLRNEKFVSLIDVMKDGSQWVNFYGVTCFHNCNSLETAAEEMQYKADKAVFSRNDTDPVFHYILSWPAHESPRPEQLFDCVRHTLKSLELSKHQYVAAVHTDTDNLHVHVAVNRVHPETGYINWLSWSQEKLSRACRELELKHGFAPDNGCFVHAPGNRIVRKTALVRERRNAWRRGKKQTFREYIAQMSIAGLREEPAQDWLSLHKRLASDGLYITMQEGELVVKDGWDRAREGVALSSFGPSWTAEKLGRKLGEYQPVPTDIFSQVGTPGRYDPEAINVDIRPEKVAETESLKQYACRHFAERLPEMARNGELESCLDVHRTLAKAGLWMGIQHGHLVLHDGFDKQQTPVRADSVWPLMTLDYMQDLDGGWQPVPKDIFTQVIPGERFRGRNLGTQAVSDYEWYRMRMGTGPQGAIKRELFSDKESLWGYTTVQCESLIEDMIAGGNFSWQACHEMFARKGLMLQKQHHGLVIVDAFNHELTPVKASSIHPDLTLSRAELQAGPFEIAGADIFERVKPECRYNPELAASDEVEPGFRRDPVLRRVRREARAAAREDLRARYLAWKEHWRKPDLRYGERLREIHAACRRRKAYIRVQFRDPQLRKLHYHIAEVQRMQALIRLKESVKEERLSLIAEGKWYPLSYRQWVEQQAVQGDRAALSQLRGWDYRDRRKDKRRTTNADRCVILCEPGGTPLYEDTGVLEARLQKDGSVRFRDRRNGELVCVDYGDRVVFYHHQDRNELVDKLNLIAPVLFDREPGMGFEPEGSYQQFNDVFAEMVAWHNAAGITGNGHFVISRPDVDLHRQRSEQYYHEYIRQQKSISGGNDTSYTPVQDNEWTPPSPGM
;
A
#
# COMPACT_ATOMS: atom_id res chain seq x y z
N MET A 1 -53.08 -29.69 -36.61
CA MET A 1 -52.73 -30.92 -35.87
C MET A 1 -51.32 -31.30 -36.34
N GLN A 2 -50.32 -31.01 -35.50
CA GLN A 2 -49.51 -31.99 -34.74
C GLN A 2 -48.62 -32.83 -35.69
N GLU A 3 -47.32 -33.02 -35.49
CA GLU A 3 -46.45 -32.82 -34.34
C GLU A 3 -44.97 -32.97 -34.80
N ASN A 4 -44.06 -32.33 -34.06
CA ASN A 4 -42.65 -32.64 -33.72
C ASN A 4 -41.69 -33.41 -34.67
N GLU A 5 -40.50 -32.80 -34.91
CA GLU A 5 -39.20 -33.36 -34.47
C GLU A 5 -38.05 -32.30 -34.45
N LEU A 6 -37.73 -31.86 -33.23
CA LEU A 6 -36.42 -31.57 -32.60
C LEU A 6 -35.24 -30.95 -33.41
N THR A 7 -34.92 -29.69 -33.08
CA THR A 7 -33.60 -29.06 -33.27
C THR A 7 -32.95 -28.80 -31.91
N GLU A 8 -31.73 -29.28 -31.71
CA GLU A 8 -30.86 -28.96 -30.56
C GLU A 8 -30.21 -27.58 -30.72
N ASP A 9 -30.55 -26.70 -29.77
CA ASP A 9 -29.72 -25.76 -29.03
C ASP A 9 -28.86 -24.73 -29.81
N SER A 10 -29.57 -23.78 -30.41
CA SER A 10 -29.13 -22.38 -30.34
C SER A 10 -29.39 -21.84 -28.93
N GLU A 11 -28.35 -21.69 -28.11
CA GLU A 11 -28.42 -20.92 -26.86
C GLU A 11 -28.96 -19.51 -27.18
N ILE A 12 -30.21 -19.31 -26.79
CA ILE A 12 -30.91 -18.03 -26.80
C ILE A 12 -30.17 -17.14 -25.80
N LYS A 13 -29.27 -16.29 -26.30
CA LYS A 13 -28.94 -15.05 -25.60
C LYS A 13 -30.20 -14.19 -25.65
N SER A 14 -30.99 -14.25 -24.60
CA SER A 14 -32.10 -13.34 -24.37
C SER A 14 -31.53 -11.92 -24.29
N ASP A 15 -31.90 -11.10 -25.26
CA ASP A 15 -31.65 -9.66 -25.27
C ASP A 15 -32.59 -9.02 -24.24
N VAL A 16 -32.25 -9.14 -22.96
CA VAL A 16 -32.98 -8.54 -21.84
C VAL A 16 -32.36 -7.16 -21.57
N PRO A 17 -33.17 -6.09 -21.41
CA PRO A 17 -32.66 -4.72 -21.41
C PRO A 17 -31.64 -4.48 -20.27
N HIS A 18 -30.62 -3.67 -20.54
CA HIS A 18 -29.62 -3.14 -19.60
C HIS A 18 -30.19 -2.27 -18.43
N ARG A 19 -31.41 -2.52 -17.95
CA ARG A 19 -32.14 -1.69 -16.96
C ARG A 19 -32.11 -2.19 -15.51
N ASN A 20 -31.56 -3.37 -15.20
CA ASN A 20 -31.45 -3.85 -13.81
C ASN A 20 -30.21 -3.22 -13.11
N ARG A 21 -30.45 -2.43 -12.06
CA ARG A 21 -29.45 -1.68 -11.28
C ARG A 21 -28.52 -2.60 -10.48
N PHE A 22 -29.00 -3.76 -10.03
CA PHE A 22 -28.24 -4.72 -9.23
C PHE A 22 -27.45 -5.71 -10.09
N ARG A 23 -27.90 -5.99 -11.33
CA ARG A 23 -27.28 -7.01 -12.20
C ARG A 23 -25.80 -6.75 -12.48
N ARG A 24 -25.44 -5.53 -12.91
CA ARG A 24 -24.02 -5.18 -13.14
C ARG A 24 -23.14 -5.39 -11.92
N LEU A 25 -23.69 -5.17 -10.73
CA LEU A 25 -22.91 -5.19 -9.49
C LEU A 25 -22.80 -6.61 -8.91
N VAL A 26 -23.86 -7.41 -9.01
CA VAL A 26 -23.82 -8.85 -8.70
C VAL A 26 -22.92 -9.58 -9.70
N ASP A 27 -23.03 -9.28 -11.00
CA ASP A 27 -22.17 -9.86 -12.05
C ASP A 27 -20.70 -9.43 -11.86
N TYR A 28 -20.46 -8.18 -11.47
CA TYR A 28 -19.11 -7.69 -11.14
C TYR A 28 -18.55 -8.38 -9.90
N ALA A 29 -19.35 -8.50 -8.84
CA ALA A 29 -18.97 -9.17 -7.61
C ALA A 29 -18.72 -10.67 -7.80
N THR A 30 -19.21 -11.29 -8.88
CA THR A 30 -19.11 -12.74 -9.12
C THR A 30 -18.22 -13.11 -10.33
N ARG A 31 -17.38 -12.19 -10.80
CA ARG A 31 -16.68 -12.32 -12.10
C ARG A 31 -15.65 -13.46 -12.18
N LEU A 32 -16.07 -14.55 -12.85
CA LEU A 32 -15.35 -15.52 -13.70
C LEU A 32 -14.12 -16.31 -13.16
N ARG A 33 -14.35 -17.60 -12.84
CA ARG A 33 -13.48 -18.73 -13.27
C ARG A 33 -14.30 -19.72 -14.11
N ASN A 34 -13.69 -20.26 -15.15
CA ASN A 34 -14.29 -21.13 -16.19
C ASN A 34 -14.58 -22.57 -15.70
N GLU A 35 -15.20 -22.77 -14.54
CA GLU A 35 -15.52 -24.10 -14.03
C GLU A 35 -16.98 -24.17 -13.55
N LYS A 36 -17.77 -25.05 -14.16
CA LYS A 36 -19.22 -25.22 -13.93
C LYS A 36 -19.51 -25.88 -12.57
N PHE A 37 -19.19 -25.22 -11.46
CA PHE A 37 -19.48 -25.75 -10.13
C PHE A 37 -19.99 -24.66 -9.18
N VAL A 38 -21.24 -24.80 -8.74
CA VAL A 38 -21.83 -24.05 -7.63
C VAL A 38 -22.02 -25.05 -6.50
N SER A 39 -21.42 -24.78 -5.35
CA SER A 39 -21.61 -25.61 -4.16
C SER A 39 -22.08 -24.75 -2.99
N LEU A 40 -23.25 -25.06 -2.46
CA LEU A 40 -23.67 -24.57 -1.15
C LEU A 40 -22.70 -25.13 -0.11
N ILE A 41 -21.99 -24.25 0.60
CA ILE A 41 -21.04 -24.64 1.66
C ILE A 41 -21.80 -24.82 2.98
N ASP A 42 -22.60 -23.82 3.37
CA ASP A 42 -23.33 -23.84 4.64
C ASP A 42 -24.55 -22.90 4.63
N VAL A 43 -25.50 -23.14 5.55
CA VAL A 43 -26.65 -22.28 5.81
C VAL A 43 -26.61 -21.83 7.28
N MET A 44 -26.45 -20.53 7.48
CA MET A 44 -26.27 -19.93 8.80
C MET A 44 -27.58 -19.87 9.59
N LYS A 45 -27.47 -19.77 10.92
CA LYS A 45 -28.62 -19.71 11.86
C LYS A 45 -29.62 -18.57 11.58
N ASP A 46 -29.18 -17.53 10.88
CA ASP A 46 -29.98 -16.36 10.52
C ASP A 46 -30.60 -16.44 9.12
N GLY A 47 -30.47 -17.58 8.44
CA GLY A 47 -30.99 -17.81 7.08
C GLY A 47 -30.08 -17.32 5.96
N SER A 48 -28.90 -16.75 6.26
CA SER A 48 -27.92 -16.40 5.22
C SER A 48 -27.23 -17.64 4.70
N GLN A 49 -26.99 -17.70 3.40
CA GLN A 49 -26.32 -18.79 2.73
C GLN A 49 -24.85 -18.42 2.46
N TRP A 50 -23.97 -19.38 2.70
CA TRP A 50 -22.57 -19.34 2.28
C TRP A 50 -22.42 -20.27 1.09
N VAL A 51 -22.12 -19.70 -0.07
CA VAL A 51 -22.01 -20.41 -1.35
C VAL A 51 -20.63 -20.19 -1.94
N ASN A 52 -20.04 -21.24 -2.49
CA ASN A 52 -18.92 -21.11 -3.42
C ASN A 52 -19.49 -21.01 -4.84
N PHE A 53 -19.31 -19.84 -5.45
CA PHE A 53 -19.83 -19.55 -6.78
C PHE A 53 -18.64 -19.36 -7.72
N TYR A 54 -18.36 -20.35 -8.57
CA TYR A 54 -17.26 -20.31 -9.54
C TYR A 54 -15.89 -20.00 -8.91
N GLY A 55 -15.60 -20.56 -7.73
CA GLY A 55 -14.33 -20.36 -7.01
C GLY A 55 -14.26 -19.07 -6.19
N VAL A 56 -15.34 -18.28 -6.14
CA VAL A 56 -15.49 -17.08 -5.32
C VAL A 56 -16.35 -17.41 -4.12
N THR A 57 -15.88 -17.06 -2.92
CA THR A 57 -16.69 -17.21 -1.70
C THR A 57 -17.72 -16.09 -1.65
N CYS A 58 -19.01 -16.45 -1.58
CA CYS A 58 -20.13 -15.54 -1.55
C CYS A 58 -21.01 -15.75 -0.31
N PHE A 59 -21.51 -14.65 0.26
CA PHE A 59 -22.48 -14.64 1.35
C PHE A 59 -23.71 -13.85 0.92
N HIS A 60 -24.91 -14.41 1.05
CA HIS A 60 -26.15 -13.70 0.71
C HIS A 60 -27.34 -14.15 1.56
N ASN A 61 -28.41 -13.37 1.54
CA ASN A 61 -29.71 -13.74 2.13
C ASN A 61 -30.87 -13.68 1.11
N CYS A 62 -30.55 -13.65 -0.19
CA CYS A 62 -31.49 -13.86 -1.30
C CYS A 62 -31.81 -15.35 -1.49
N ASN A 63 -32.87 -15.68 -2.24
CA ASN A 63 -33.29 -17.08 -2.41
C ASN A 63 -32.20 -17.92 -3.11
N SER A 64 -31.53 -17.34 -4.10
CA SER A 64 -30.32 -17.88 -4.74
C SER A 64 -29.43 -16.73 -5.19
N LEU A 65 -28.16 -17.00 -5.49
CA LEU A 65 -27.25 -15.97 -5.98
C LEU A 65 -27.59 -15.57 -7.42
N GLU A 66 -28.05 -16.52 -8.24
CA GLU A 66 -28.44 -16.32 -9.63
C GLU A 66 -29.68 -15.43 -9.77
N THR A 67 -30.63 -15.55 -8.84
CA THR A 67 -31.86 -14.74 -8.82
C THR A 67 -31.72 -13.45 -7.99
N ALA A 68 -30.64 -13.30 -7.22
CA ALA A 68 -30.46 -12.19 -6.28
C ALA A 68 -30.63 -10.81 -6.94
N ALA A 69 -30.05 -10.60 -8.12
CA ALA A 69 -30.14 -9.32 -8.84
C ALA A 69 -31.59 -8.98 -9.25
N GLU A 70 -32.39 -9.98 -9.63
CA GLU A 70 -33.78 -9.81 -10.03
C GLU A 70 -34.68 -9.57 -8.80
N GLU A 71 -34.44 -10.32 -7.71
CA GLU A 71 -35.15 -10.16 -6.44
C GLU A 71 -34.93 -8.77 -5.81
N MET A 72 -33.68 -8.32 -5.78
CA MET A 72 -33.32 -7.01 -5.23
C MET A 72 -33.92 -5.87 -6.07
N GLN A 73 -33.89 -6.01 -7.41
CA GLN A 73 -34.49 -5.05 -8.32
C GLN A 73 -36.03 -5.00 -8.14
N TYR A 74 -36.69 -6.14 -8.06
CA TYR A 74 -38.14 -6.21 -7.85
C TYR A 74 -38.58 -5.48 -6.58
N LYS A 75 -37.84 -5.66 -5.47
CA LYS A 75 -38.11 -4.95 -4.22
C LYS A 75 -37.81 -3.46 -4.34
N ALA A 76 -36.76 -3.09 -5.06
CA ALA A 76 -36.42 -1.69 -5.28
C ALA A 76 -37.46 -0.93 -6.13
N ASP A 77 -38.08 -1.59 -7.11
CA ASP A 77 -39.12 -0.98 -7.96
C ASP A 77 -40.45 -0.79 -7.22
N LYS A 78 -40.66 -1.50 -6.11
CA LYS A 78 -41.83 -1.38 -5.23
C LYS A 78 -41.63 -0.41 -4.05
N ALA A 79 -40.60 0.42 -4.08
CA ALA A 79 -40.29 1.34 -2.99
C ALA A 79 -41.35 2.44 -2.83
N VAL A 80 -41.91 2.58 -1.63
CA VAL A 80 -43.07 3.46 -1.33
C VAL A 80 -42.70 4.96 -1.37
N PHE A 81 -41.44 5.32 -1.09
CA PHE A 81 -40.97 6.71 -0.99
C PHE A 81 -39.73 7.00 -1.84
N SER A 82 -39.61 6.39 -3.03
CA SER A 82 -38.52 6.75 -3.95
C SER A 82 -38.83 8.08 -4.64
N ARG A 83 -37.88 9.03 -4.60
CA ARG A 83 -37.85 10.12 -5.59
C ARG A 83 -37.25 9.53 -6.88
N ASN A 84 -37.59 10.11 -8.03
CA ASN A 84 -37.12 9.62 -9.35
C ASN A 84 -35.58 9.51 -9.49
N ASP A 85 -34.80 10.09 -8.58
CA ASP A 85 -33.34 10.11 -8.59
C ASP A 85 -32.69 9.36 -7.39
N THR A 86 -33.46 8.61 -6.59
CA THR A 86 -32.90 7.89 -5.43
C THR A 86 -32.40 6.50 -5.83
N ASP A 87 -31.08 6.28 -5.80
CA ASP A 87 -30.48 4.97 -6.06
C ASP A 87 -30.70 3.98 -4.89
N PRO A 88 -31.41 2.86 -5.09
CA PRO A 88 -31.64 1.83 -4.07
C PRO A 88 -30.40 0.96 -3.82
N VAL A 89 -29.39 1.00 -4.68
CA VAL A 89 -28.17 0.21 -4.53
C VAL A 89 -27.24 0.91 -3.52
N PHE A 90 -26.76 0.17 -2.52
CA PHE A 90 -25.64 0.60 -1.69
C PHE A 90 -24.50 -0.41 -1.79
N HIS A 91 -23.31 0.07 -2.14
CA HIS A 91 -22.13 -0.75 -2.31
C HIS A 91 -20.98 -0.22 -1.47
N TYR A 92 -20.29 -1.13 -0.78
CA TYR A 92 -19.07 -0.82 -0.06
C TYR A 92 -18.13 -2.03 -0.10
N ILE A 93 -16.87 -1.79 0.24
CA ILE A 93 -15.81 -2.80 0.22
C ILE A 93 -15.19 -2.87 1.60
N LEU A 94 -15.03 -4.08 2.11
CA LEU A 94 -14.18 -4.36 3.27
C LEU A 94 -12.86 -4.90 2.74
N SER A 95 -11.73 -4.37 3.17
CA SER A 95 -10.41 -4.80 2.71
C SER A 95 -9.48 -5.00 3.89
N TRP A 96 -8.62 -6.01 3.80
CA TRP A 96 -7.63 -6.32 4.82
C TRP A 96 -6.23 -6.06 4.28
N PRO A 97 -5.28 -5.58 5.11
CA PRO A 97 -3.89 -5.43 4.71
C PRO A 97 -3.30 -6.74 4.18
N ALA A 98 -2.34 -6.68 3.24
CA ALA A 98 -1.74 -7.86 2.60
C ALA A 98 -1.12 -8.91 3.57
N HIS A 99 -0.79 -8.53 4.80
CA HIS A 99 -0.26 -9.46 5.82
C HIS A 99 -1.37 -10.13 6.65
N GLU A 100 -2.61 -9.69 6.47
CA GLU A 100 -3.79 -10.25 7.11
C GLU A 100 -4.57 -11.10 6.12
N SER A 101 -4.95 -12.29 6.54
CA SER A 101 -5.75 -13.22 5.75
C SER A 101 -6.89 -13.72 6.63
N PRO A 102 -7.94 -12.90 6.81
CA PRO A 102 -9.09 -13.28 7.62
C PRO A 102 -9.72 -14.55 7.04
N ARG A 103 -10.20 -15.40 7.93
CA ARG A 103 -10.86 -16.64 7.53
C ARG A 103 -12.29 -16.37 7.05
N PRO A 104 -12.88 -17.23 6.21
CA PRO A 104 -14.23 -17.03 5.72
C PRO A 104 -15.28 -16.79 6.82
N GLU A 105 -15.15 -17.42 7.99
CA GLU A 105 -16.05 -17.21 9.13
C GLU A 105 -15.91 -15.80 9.72
N GLN A 106 -14.68 -15.29 9.80
CA GLN A 106 -14.41 -13.92 10.22
C GLN A 106 -14.91 -12.92 9.18
N LEU A 107 -14.74 -13.23 7.89
CA LEU A 107 -15.27 -12.42 6.78
C LEU A 107 -16.79 -12.30 6.86
N PHE A 108 -17.49 -13.41 7.12
CA PHE A 108 -18.94 -13.41 7.29
C PHE A 108 -19.38 -12.57 8.49
N ASP A 109 -18.73 -12.73 9.64
CA ASP A 109 -19.04 -11.94 10.84
C ASP A 109 -18.75 -10.43 10.61
N CYS A 110 -17.69 -10.10 9.87
CA CYS A 110 -17.39 -8.73 9.47
C CYS A 110 -18.49 -8.13 8.57
N VAL A 111 -18.97 -8.89 7.58
CA VAL A 111 -20.09 -8.46 6.72
C VAL A 111 -21.37 -8.27 7.55
N ARG A 112 -21.69 -9.19 8.46
CA ARG A 112 -22.88 -9.04 9.33
C ARG A 112 -22.77 -7.85 10.27
N HIS A 113 -21.60 -7.65 10.90
CA HIS A 113 -21.39 -6.56 11.85
C HIS A 113 -21.50 -5.19 11.16
N THR A 114 -20.99 -5.07 9.94
CA THR A 114 -21.07 -3.83 9.15
C THR A 114 -22.50 -3.57 8.65
N LEU A 115 -23.23 -4.59 8.20
CA LEU A 115 -24.66 -4.50 7.90
C LEU A 115 -25.47 -4.06 9.13
N LYS A 116 -25.18 -4.63 10.31
CA LYS A 116 -25.82 -4.25 11.58
C LYS A 116 -25.53 -2.80 11.97
N SER A 117 -24.28 -2.38 11.84
CA SER A 117 -23.84 -1.02 12.15
C SER A 117 -24.50 0.02 11.25
N LEU A 118 -24.86 -0.37 10.02
CA LEU A 118 -25.60 0.46 9.07
C LEU A 118 -27.12 0.36 9.22
N GLU A 119 -27.64 -0.41 10.19
CA GLU A 119 -29.07 -0.70 10.37
C GLU A 119 -29.69 -1.40 9.15
N LEU A 120 -28.90 -2.21 8.45
CA LEU A 120 -29.27 -2.97 7.24
C LEU A 120 -29.35 -4.49 7.48
N SER A 121 -29.34 -4.97 8.73
CA SER A 121 -29.33 -6.42 9.05
C SER A 121 -30.49 -7.22 8.44
N LYS A 122 -31.63 -6.57 8.17
CA LYS A 122 -32.84 -7.17 7.61
C LYS A 122 -33.02 -6.90 6.11
N HIS A 123 -32.04 -6.27 5.47
CA HIS A 123 -32.08 -5.94 4.05
C HIS A 123 -31.49 -7.06 3.20
N GLN A 124 -31.90 -7.12 1.93
CA GLN A 124 -31.30 -8.05 0.97
C GLN A 124 -29.86 -7.62 0.66
N TYR A 125 -28.92 -8.57 0.69
CA TYR A 125 -27.52 -8.31 0.37
C TYR A 125 -26.86 -9.49 -0.35
N VAL A 126 -25.80 -9.16 -1.08
CA VAL A 126 -24.85 -10.10 -1.67
C VAL A 126 -23.45 -9.60 -1.34
N ALA A 127 -22.61 -10.45 -0.75
CA ALA A 127 -21.21 -10.18 -0.48
C ALA A 127 -20.34 -11.20 -1.20
N ALA A 128 -19.26 -10.75 -1.85
CA ALA A 128 -18.34 -11.62 -2.58
C ALA A 128 -16.89 -11.31 -2.21
N VAL A 129 -16.12 -12.36 -1.89
CA VAL A 129 -14.73 -12.28 -1.46
C VAL A 129 -13.79 -12.39 -2.66
N HIS A 130 -12.95 -11.39 -2.85
CA HIS A 130 -11.96 -11.29 -3.92
C HIS A 130 -10.54 -11.28 -3.36
N THR A 131 -9.63 -11.89 -4.14
CA THR A 131 -8.19 -12.00 -3.88
C THR A 131 -7.36 -11.63 -5.11
N ASP A 132 -7.99 -10.96 -6.08
CA ASP A 132 -7.43 -10.59 -7.38
C ASP A 132 -6.59 -9.30 -7.35
N THR A 133 -6.54 -8.62 -6.20
CA THR A 133 -5.66 -7.46 -5.94
C THR A 133 -4.71 -7.75 -4.79
N ASP A 134 -3.78 -6.83 -4.50
CA ASP A 134 -2.76 -6.98 -3.45
C ASP A 134 -3.33 -7.26 -2.04
N ASN A 135 -4.61 -6.95 -1.81
CA ASN A 135 -5.30 -7.10 -0.54
C ASN A 135 -6.54 -7.99 -0.71
N LEU A 136 -6.76 -8.90 0.25
CA LEU A 136 -8.04 -9.60 0.36
C LEU A 136 -9.15 -8.57 0.61
N HIS A 137 -10.22 -8.63 -0.17
CA HIS A 137 -11.33 -7.70 0.00
C HIS A 137 -12.68 -8.35 -0.31
N VAL A 138 -13.73 -7.80 0.28
CA VAL A 138 -15.11 -8.28 0.15
C VAL A 138 -15.94 -7.14 -0.41
N HIS A 139 -16.50 -7.34 -1.59
CA HIS A 139 -17.51 -6.47 -2.15
C HIS A 139 -18.85 -6.77 -1.49
N VAL A 140 -19.50 -5.78 -0.88
CA VAL A 140 -20.83 -5.93 -0.27
C VAL A 140 -21.82 -5.05 -1.02
N ALA A 141 -22.81 -5.70 -1.62
CA ALA A 141 -23.94 -5.12 -2.32
C ALA A 141 -25.19 -5.23 -1.45
N VAL A 142 -25.87 -4.13 -1.17
CA VAL A 142 -27.08 -4.12 -0.31
C VAL A 142 -28.21 -3.36 -1.00
N ASN A 143 -29.42 -3.90 -0.90
CA ASN A 143 -30.63 -3.18 -1.26
C ASN A 143 -31.06 -2.28 -0.11
N ARG A 144 -31.04 -0.95 -0.32
CA ARG A 144 -31.46 0.04 0.69
C ARG A 144 -32.96 -0.02 0.98
N VAL A 145 -33.75 -0.67 0.13
CA VAL A 145 -35.19 -0.83 0.34
C VAL A 145 -35.44 -2.04 1.25
N HIS A 146 -36.14 -1.82 2.35
CA HIS A 146 -36.45 -2.88 3.30
C HIS A 146 -37.45 -3.87 2.66
N PRO A 147 -37.18 -5.19 2.68
CA PRO A 147 -37.94 -6.17 1.90
C PRO A 147 -39.42 -6.32 2.34
N GLU A 148 -39.70 -6.14 3.63
CA GLU A 148 -41.06 -6.20 4.19
C GLU A 148 -41.81 -4.87 4.14
N THR A 149 -41.19 -3.78 4.60
CA THR A 149 -41.87 -2.49 4.76
C THR A 149 -41.87 -1.64 3.49
N GLY A 150 -40.98 -1.90 2.53
CA GLY A 150 -40.86 -1.15 1.28
C GLY A 150 -40.28 0.26 1.44
N TYR A 151 -39.85 0.64 2.65
CA TYR A 151 -39.21 1.92 2.92
C TYR A 151 -37.73 1.89 2.54
N ILE A 152 -37.23 3.01 2.01
CA ILE A 152 -35.81 3.19 1.71
C ILE A 152 -35.05 3.69 2.95
N ASN A 153 -33.95 3.03 3.28
CA ASN A 153 -33.07 3.43 4.37
C ASN A 153 -32.13 4.58 3.92
N TRP A 154 -32.07 5.64 4.75
CA TRP A 154 -31.21 6.80 4.55
C TRP A 154 -29.89 6.60 5.30
N LEU A 155 -28.84 6.30 4.54
CA LEU A 155 -27.53 5.95 5.07
C LEU A 155 -26.66 7.18 5.38
N SER A 156 -27.20 8.11 6.16
CA SER A 156 -26.47 9.28 6.66
C SER A 156 -25.27 8.83 7.49
N TRP A 157 -24.11 9.46 7.26
CA TRP A 157 -22.87 9.14 7.96
C TRP A 157 -22.39 7.69 7.81
N SER A 158 -22.78 7.00 6.72
CA SER A 158 -22.41 5.60 6.46
C SER A 158 -20.91 5.34 6.49
N GLN A 159 -20.10 6.27 5.97
CA GLN A 159 -18.64 6.20 6.04
C GLN A 159 -18.13 6.20 7.49
N GLU A 160 -18.73 7.00 8.37
CA GLU A 160 -18.36 7.05 9.79
C GLU A 160 -18.82 5.79 10.53
N LYS A 161 -20.06 5.34 10.28
CA LYS A 161 -20.60 4.09 10.84
C LYS A 161 -19.73 2.88 10.45
N LEU A 162 -19.35 2.78 9.17
CA LEU A 162 -18.46 1.72 8.67
C LEU A 162 -17.06 1.81 9.27
N SER A 163 -16.48 3.02 9.35
CA SER A 163 -15.15 3.18 9.95
C SER A 163 -15.13 2.82 11.44
N ARG A 164 -16.18 3.12 12.19
CA ARG A 164 -16.32 2.69 13.58
C ARG A 164 -16.48 1.18 13.69
N ALA A 165 -17.35 0.59 12.86
CA ALA A 165 -17.55 -0.85 12.80
C ALA A 165 -16.24 -1.61 12.49
N CYS A 166 -15.37 -1.06 11.64
CA CYS A 166 -14.04 -1.63 11.39
C CYS A 166 -13.18 -1.63 12.65
N ARG A 167 -13.20 -0.57 13.48
CA ARG A 167 -12.46 -0.54 14.76
C ARG A 167 -13.00 -1.57 15.74
N GLU A 168 -14.31 -1.75 15.79
CA GLU A 168 -14.97 -2.76 16.63
C GLU A 168 -14.57 -4.17 16.19
N LEU A 169 -14.52 -4.43 14.88
CA LEU A 169 -14.09 -5.71 14.30
C LEU A 169 -12.61 -5.98 14.51
N GLU A 170 -11.76 -4.96 14.44
CA GLU A 170 -10.34 -5.08 14.80
C GLU A 170 -10.16 -5.51 16.25
N LEU A 171 -10.88 -4.89 17.19
CA LEU A 171 -10.84 -5.31 18.61
C LEU A 171 -11.43 -6.70 18.80
N LYS A 172 -12.49 -7.05 18.07
CA LYS A 172 -13.19 -8.34 18.20
C LYS A 172 -12.38 -9.51 17.66
N HIS A 173 -11.67 -9.33 16.55
CA HIS A 173 -10.94 -10.39 15.86
C HIS A 173 -9.41 -10.28 15.97
N GLY A 174 -8.90 -9.27 16.66
CA GLY A 174 -7.46 -9.01 16.78
C GLY A 174 -6.81 -8.57 15.48
N PHE A 175 -7.55 -7.94 14.57
CA PHE A 175 -6.99 -7.42 13.31
C PHE A 175 -6.15 -6.17 13.55
N ALA A 176 -5.14 -5.98 12.70
CA ALA A 176 -4.25 -4.86 12.65
C ALA A 176 -5.04 -3.57 12.36
N PRO A 177 -4.91 -2.53 13.21
CA PRO A 177 -5.59 -1.28 12.99
C PRO A 177 -5.18 -0.60 11.68
N ASP A 178 -6.12 -0.44 10.75
CA ASP A 178 -5.86 0.27 9.47
C ASP A 178 -6.33 1.75 9.50
N ASN A 179 -6.17 2.49 8.41
CA ASN A 179 -6.56 3.88 8.30
C ASN A 179 -8.10 4.06 8.31
N GLY A 180 -8.67 4.57 9.41
CA GLY A 180 -10.09 4.97 9.48
C GLY A 180 -10.32 6.37 10.06
N CYS A 181 -11.54 6.88 10.10
CA CYS A 181 -11.88 8.10 10.85
C CYS A 181 -12.10 7.86 12.36
N PHE A 182 -12.07 6.60 12.80
CA PHE A 182 -12.02 6.17 14.20
C PHE A 182 -10.70 5.44 14.48
N VAL A 183 -10.22 5.49 15.73
CA VAL A 183 -9.01 4.84 16.23
C VAL A 183 -9.26 4.24 17.61
N HIS A 184 -8.42 3.27 17.97
CA HIS A 184 -8.37 2.75 19.33
C HIS A 184 -7.66 3.77 20.24
N ALA A 185 -8.28 4.06 21.37
CA ALA A 185 -7.73 4.82 22.49
C ALA A 185 -7.42 3.84 23.65
N PRO A 186 -6.62 4.25 24.65
CA PRO A 186 -6.32 3.42 25.81
C PRO A 186 -7.59 2.82 26.44
N GLY A 187 -7.52 1.54 26.82
CA GLY A 187 -8.66 0.81 27.38
C GLY A 187 -9.71 0.33 26.35
N ASN A 188 -9.31 0.05 25.10
CA ASN A 188 -10.20 -0.45 24.04
C ASN A 188 -11.35 0.49 23.64
N ARG A 189 -11.20 1.79 23.92
CA ARG A 189 -12.19 2.79 23.53
C ARG A 189 -12.04 3.13 22.06
N ILE A 190 -13.16 3.27 21.34
CA ILE A 190 -13.16 3.64 19.93
C ILE A 190 -13.55 5.10 19.81
N VAL A 191 -12.58 5.94 19.44
CA VAL A 191 -12.75 7.39 19.37
C VAL A 191 -12.56 7.89 17.95
N ARG A 192 -13.27 8.94 17.57
CA ARG A 192 -13.08 9.59 16.26
C ARG A 192 -11.67 10.20 16.22
N LYS A 193 -10.88 9.91 15.18
CA LYS A 193 -9.53 10.47 14.95
C LYS A 193 -9.51 11.97 15.16
N THR A 194 -10.55 12.67 14.71
CA THR A 194 -10.71 14.11 14.84
C THR A 194 -10.71 14.62 16.28
N ALA A 195 -11.08 13.83 17.29
CA ALA A 195 -11.03 14.24 18.69
C ALA A 195 -9.63 13.95 19.28
N LEU A 196 -9.14 12.72 19.13
CA LEU A 196 -7.89 12.24 19.72
C LEU A 196 -6.62 12.83 19.05
N VAL A 197 -6.61 12.98 17.72
CA VAL A 197 -5.49 13.58 16.96
C VAL A 197 -5.44 15.10 17.16
N ARG A 198 -6.58 15.76 17.39
CA ARG A 198 -6.67 17.20 17.66
C ARG A 198 -6.33 17.60 19.10
N GLU A 199 -6.40 16.66 20.03
CA GLU A 199 -5.95 16.82 21.42
C GLU A 199 -4.46 16.50 21.55
N ARG A 200 -3.97 15.43 20.89
CA ARG A 200 -2.56 15.00 20.88
C ARG A 200 -1.60 15.92 20.09
N ARG A 201 -2.08 16.63 19.06
CA ARG A 201 -1.26 17.57 18.28
C ARG A 201 -1.46 19.05 18.66
N ASN A 202 -2.04 19.35 19.81
CA ASN A 202 -2.28 20.73 20.21
C ASN A 202 -0.97 21.38 20.68
N ALA A 203 -0.32 22.15 19.81
CA ALA A 203 0.94 22.83 20.11
C ALA A 203 0.79 23.85 21.27
N TRP A 204 -0.41 24.41 21.45
CA TRP A 204 -0.74 25.35 22.53
C TRP A 204 -0.72 24.74 23.96
N ARG A 205 -0.61 23.41 24.08
CA ARG A 205 -0.60 22.69 25.38
C ARG A 205 0.66 21.88 25.63
N ARG A 206 1.55 21.76 24.64
CA ARG A 206 2.78 20.97 24.76
C ARG A 206 3.73 21.67 25.74
N GLY A 207 4.09 20.99 26.83
CA GLY A 207 4.91 21.58 27.91
C GLY A 207 4.16 22.43 28.93
N LYS A 208 2.83 22.62 28.78
CA LYS A 208 1.99 23.31 29.76
C LYS A 208 1.49 22.31 30.82
N LYS A 209 1.48 22.73 32.09
CA LYS A 209 0.82 21.99 33.18
C LYS A 209 -0.65 21.80 32.83
N GLN A 210 -1.15 20.56 32.88
CA GLN A 210 -2.57 20.27 32.65
C GLN A 210 -3.40 21.11 33.63
N THR A 211 -4.51 21.72 33.18
CA THR A 211 -5.42 22.42 34.09
C THR A 211 -6.50 21.49 34.63
N PHE A 212 -7.06 21.83 35.79
CA PHE A 212 -8.06 20.98 36.45
C PHE A 212 -9.31 20.76 35.59
N ARG A 213 -9.75 21.79 34.84
CA ARG A 213 -10.82 21.70 33.86
C ARG A 213 -10.52 20.70 32.73
N GLU A 214 -9.28 20.68 32.25
CA GLU A 214 -8.86 19.78 31.16
C GLU A 214 -8.82 18.33 31.63
N TYR A 215 -8.35 18.08 32.85
CA TYR A 215 -8.40 16.77 33.48
C TYR A 215 -9.84 16.25 33.57
N ILE A 216 -10.78 17.07 34.06
CA ILE A 216 -12.21 16.71 34.15
C ILE A 216 -12.79 16.40 32.77
N ALA A 217 -12.45 17.21 31.75
CA ALA A 217 -12.92 16.99 30.38
C ALA A 217 -12.44 15.65 29.80
N GLN A 218 -11.16 15.32 30.02
CA GLN A 218 -10.48 14.17 29.43
C GLN A 218 -10.85 12.86 30.13
N MET A 219 -10.85 12.85 31.46
CA MET A 219 -11.06 11.63 32.25
C MET A 219 -12.55 11.30 32.36
N SER A 220 -13.36 12.27 32.80
CA SER A 220 -14.74 12.00 33.19
C SER A 220 -15.75 12.36 32.11
N ILE A 221 -15.72 13.58 31.56
CA ILE A 221 -16.75 14.03 30.62
C ILE A 221 -16.71 13.24 29.31
N ALA A 222 -15.52 12.91 28.80
CA ALA A 222 -15.38 12.06 27.63
C ALA A 222 -15.98 10.67 27.87
N GLY A 223 -15.73 10.07 29.04
CA GLY A 223 -16.30 8.77 29.41
C GLY A 223 -17.82 8.80 29.53
N LEU A 224 -18.38 9.85 30.16
CA LEU A 224 -19.82 9.99 30.36
C LEU A 224 -20.60 10.33 29.08
N ARG A 225 -19.93 10.83 28.04
CA ARG A 225 -20.55 11.02 26.70
C ARG A 225 -20.66 9.71 25.92
N GLU A 226 -19.78 8.76 26.20
CA GLU A 226 -19.77 7.43 25.56
C GLU A 226 -20.73 6.48 26.26
N GLU A 227 -20.65 6.45 27.60
CA GLU A 227 -21.52 5.65 28.46
C GLU A 227 -22.27 6.60 29.40
N PRO A 228 -23.47 7.07 29.00
CA PRO A 228 -24.26 7.93 29.86
C PRO A 228 -24.63 7.19 31.14
N ALA A 229 -24.39 7.84 32.29
CA ALA A 229 -24.84 7.36 33.58
C ALA A 229 -26.38 7.19 33.57
N GLN A 230 -26.85 6.13 34.24
CA GLN A 230 -28.28 5.80 34.28
C GLN A 230 -28.96 6.36 35.53
N ASP A 231 -28.19 6.63 36.57
CA ASP A 231 -28.63 7.17 37.85
C ASP A 231 -27.53 8.05 38.48
N TRP A 232 -27.88 8.80 39.53
CA TRP A 232 -26.93 9.65 40.24
C TRP A 232 -25.77 8.85 40.85
N LEU A 233 -26.02 7.62 41.32
CA LEU A 233 -25.00 6.78 41.93
C LEU A 233 -23.94 6.31 40.91
N SER A 234 -24.34 5.89 39.70
CA SER A 234 -23.39 5.54 38.63
C SER A 234 -22.59 6.75 38.15
N LEU A 235 -23.20 7.94 38.09
CA LEU A 235 -22.50 9.18 37.79
C LEU A 235 -21.44 9.50 38.86
N HIS A 236 -21.81 9.40 40.14
CA HIS A 236 -20.90 9.65 41.27
C HIS A 236 -19.76 8.63 41.32
N LYS A 237 -20.04 7.34 41.08
CA LYS A 237 -18.99 6.30 41.00
C LYS A 237 -18.02 6.54 39.86
N ARG A 238 -18.52 6.98 38.70
CA ARG A 238 -17.67 7.26 37.55
C ARG A 238 -16.77 8.47 37.74
N LEU A 239 -17.25 9.49 38.44
CA LEU A 239 -16.41 10.63 38.81
C LEU A 239 -15.42 10.26 39.93
N ALA A 240 -15.87 9.46 40.90
CA ALA A 240 -15.02 9.00 41.98
C ALA A 240 -13.87 8.10 41.49
N SER A 241 -14.08 7.28 40.44
CA SER A 241 -12.99 6.51 39.83
C SER A 241 -11.90 7.40 39.23
N ASP A 242 -12.22 8.64 38.89
CA ASP A 242 -11.26 9.64 38.39
C ASP A 242 -10.75 10.58 39.51
N GLY A 243 -11.13 10.35 40.77
CA GLY A 243 -10.75 11.20 41.90
C GLY A 243 -11.60 12.45 42.08
N LEU A 244 -12.76 12.52 41.44
CA LEU A 244 -13.62 13.70 41.37
C LEU A 244 -14.97 13.46 42.05
N TYR A 245 -15.63 14.53 42.48
CA TYR A 245 -17.00 14.47 43.01
C TYR A 245 -17.82 15.70 42.61
N ILE A 246 -19.14 15.57 42.54
CA ILE A 246 -20.04 16.69 42.24
C ILE A 246 -20.64 17.25 43.53
N THR A 247 -20.77 18.57 43.60
CA THR A 247 -21.54 19.27 44.63
C THR A 247 -22.47 20.29 44.00
N MET A 248 -23.61 20.54 44.64
CA MET A 248 -24.48 21.65 44.27
C MET A 248 -23.98 22.92 44.97
N GLN A 249 -23.62 23.96 44.21
CA GLN A 249 -23.25 25.28 44.71
C GLN A 249 -24.03 26.34 43.94
N GLU A 250 -24.75 27.22 44.65
CA GLU A 250 -25.51 28.33 44.04
C GLU A 250 -26.50 27.93 42.92
N GLY A 251 -27.03 26.70 42.97
CA GLY A 251 -27.95 26.17 41.97
C GLY A 251 -27.28 25.54 40.74
N GLU A 252 -25.94 25.51 40.70
CA GLU A 252 -25.16 24.80 39.69
C GLU A 252 -24.47 23.56 40.24
N LEU A 253 -24.30 22.55 39.37
CA LEU A 253 -23.49 21.37 39.67
C LEU A 253 -22.02 21.69 39.41
N VAL A 254 -21.18 21.57 40.43
CA VAL A 254 -19.74 21.88 40.38
C VAL A 254 -18.95 20.61 40.66
N VAL A 255 -17.97 20.32 39.80
CA VAL A 255 -17.03 19.20 39.96
C VAL A 255 -15.82 19.65 40.78
N LYS A 256 -15.47 18.88 41.81
CA LYS A 256 -14.38 19.15 42.75
C LYS A 256 -13.39 17.99 42.83
N ASP A 257 -12.16 18.33 43.23
CA ASP A 257 -11.06 17.39 43.44
C ASP A 257 -11.24 16.70 44.81
N GLY A 258 -11.33 15.36 44.80
CA GLY A 258 -11.47 14.56 46.01
C GLY A 258 -10.24 14.59 46.91
N TRP A 259 -9.07 14.90 46.36
CA TRP A 259 -7.78 14.90 47.06
C TRP A 259 -7.34 16.29 47.52
N ASP A 260 -7.79 17.35 46.85
CA ASP A 260 -7.51 18.75 47.19
C ASP A 260 -8.81 19.56 47.27
N ARG A 261 -9.44 19.52 48.45
CA ARG A 261 -10.74 20.17 48.70
C ARG A 261 -10.67 21.70 48.71
N ALA A 262 -9.47 22.28 48.80
CA ALA A 262 -9.25 23.72 48.75
C ALA A 262 -9.24 24.25 47.31
N ARG A 263 -9.12 23.37 46.31
CA ARG A 263 -9.13 23.77 44.89
C ARG A 263 -10.51 24.23 44.43
N GLU A 264 -10.49 25.30 43.64
CA GLU A 264 -11.69 25.85 43.03
C GLU A 264 -12.34 24.82 42.07
N GLY A 265 -13.65 24.64 42.23
CA GLY A 265 -14.40 23.66 41.44
C GLY A 265 -14.74 24.19 40.04
N VAL A 266 -15.05 23.28 39.12
CA VAL A 266 -15.44 23.65 37.75
C VAL A 266 -16.93 23.36 37.55
N ALA A 267 -17.68 24.37 37.12
CA ALA A 267 -19.10 24.23 36.81
C ALA A 267 -19.31 23.18 35.70
N LEU A 268 -20.14 22.18 35.95
CA LEU A 268 -20.42 21.07 35.04
C LEU A 268 -21.12 21.56 33.76
N SER A 269 -21.92 22.62 33.88
CA SER A 269 -22.59 23.34 32.77
C SER A 269 -21.61 23.84 31.70
N SER A 270 -20.38 24.17 32.11
CA SER A 270 -19.35 24.69 31.21
C SER A 270 -18.81 23.64 30.21
N PHE A 271 -19.14 22.35 30.38
CA PHE A 271 -18.77 21.28 29.44
C PHE A 271 -19.86 20.99 28.39
N GLY A 272 -20.93 21.79 28.36
CA GLY A 272 -21.93 21.81 27.31
C GLY A 272 -23.37 21.89 27.84
N PRO A 273 -24.33 22.27 26.99
CA PRO A 273 -25.70 22.57 27.41
C PRO A 273 -26.47 21.35 27.90
N SER A 274 -25.94 20.13 27.79
CA SER A 274 -26.54 18.89 28.32
C SER A 274 -26.23 18.64 29.80
N TRP A 275 -25.30 19.40 30.38
CA TRP A 275 -24.72 19.17 31.71
C TRP A 275 -25.24 20.13 32.79
N THR A 276 -26.41 20.73 32.56
CA THR A 276 -27.07 21.60 33.54
C THR A 276 -27.84 20.77 34.56
N ALA A 277 -27.98 21.31 35.78
CA ALA A 277 -28.73 20.67 36.86
C ALA A 277 -30.16 20.29 36.44
N GLU A 278 -30.83 21.18 35.70
CA GLU A 278 -32.19 20.94 35.21
C GLU A 278 -32.27 19.75 34.22
N LYS A 279 -31.35 19.67 33.25
CA LYS A 279 -31.38 18.62 32.23
C LYS A 279 -30.91 17.27 32.74
N LEU A 280 -29.94 17.27 33.65
CA LEU A 280 -29.54 16.05 34.36
C LEU A 280 -30.66 15.60 35.30
N GLY A 281 -31.34 16.51 35.97
CA GLY A 281 -32.52 16.22 36.80
C GLY A 281 -33.66 15.56 36.01
N ARG A 282 -33.94 16.04 34.79
CA ARG A 282 -34.92 15.41 33.89
C ARG A 282 -34.53 14.01 33.43
N LYS A 283 -33.23 13.67 33.40
CA LYS A 283 -32.72 12.37 32.91
C LYS A 283 -32.49 11.35 34.03
N LEU A 284 -31.95 11.80 35.17
CA LEU A 284 -31.49 10.95 36.27
C LEU A 284 -32.41 11.03 37.51
N GLY A 285 -33.43 11.89 37.47
CA GLY A 285 -34.31 12.18 38.61
C GLY A 285 -33.75 13.29 39.51
N GLU A 286 -34.40 13.53 40.65
CA GLU A 286 -33.97 14.54 41.62
C GLU A 286 -32.52 14.32 42.07
N TYR A 287 -31.78 15.42 42.22
CA TYR A 287 -30.36 15.38 42.56
C TYR A 287 -30.12 14.66 43.90
N GLN A 288 -29.28 13.63 43.87
CA GLN A 288 -28.82 12.94 45.07
C GLN A 288 -27.39 13.37 45.41
N PRO A 289 -27.09 13.75 46.67
CA PRO A 289 -25.75 14.12 47.08
C PRO A 289 -24.80 12.91 47.01
N VAL A 290 -23.51 13.20 46.81
CA VAL A 290 -22.46 12.18 46.76
C VAL A 290 -22.40 11.41 48.09
N PRO A 291 -22.45 10.07 48.08
CA PRO A 291 -22.25 9.25 49.28
C PRO A 291 -20.87 9.49 49.93
N THR A 292 -20.81 9.50 51.25
CA THR A 292 -19.56 9.78 52.01
C THR A 292 -18.48 8.72 51.79
N ASP A 293 -18.87 7.51 51.40
CA ASP A 293 -18.02 6.36 51.16
C ASP A 293 -17.74 6.12 49.66
N ILE A 294 -18.11 7.06 48.78
CA ILE A 294 -18.02 6.87 47.32
C ILE A 294 -16.61 6.50 46.84
N PHE A 295 -15.57 7.11 47.44
CA PHE A 295 -14.18 6.83 47.08
C PHE A 295 -13.67 5.48 47.60
N SER A 296 -14.30 4.94 48.65
CA SER A 296 -14.04 3.57 49.12
C SER A 296 -14.80 2.51 48.32
N GLN A 297 -15.84 2.90 47.57
CA GLN A 297 -16.59 2.00 46.69
C GLN A 297 -15.92 1.80 45.31
N VAL A 298 -14.92 2.62 44.96
CA VAL A 298 -14.14 2.51 43.72
C VAL A 298 -12.74 1.96 44.03
N GLY A 299 -12.29 0.96 43.26
CA GLY A 299 -11.08 0.20 43.59
C GLY A 299 -9.80 1.03 43.69
N THR A 300 -9.50 1.84 42.67
CA THR A 300 -8.33 2.76 42.66
C THR A 300 -8.78 4.12 42.13
N PRO A 301 -9.14 5.08 43.00
CA PRO A 301 -9.50 6.42 42.56
C PRO A 301 -8.31 7.11 41.89
N GLY A 302 -8.54 7.71 40.73
CA GLY A 302 -7.57 8.59 40.07
C GLY A 302 -7.19 9.79 40.93
N ARG A 303 -6.07 10.44 40.60
CA ARG A 303 -5.62 11.66 41.28
C ARG A 303 -5.10 12.63 40.24
N TYR A 304 -5.64 13.85 40.25
CA TYR A 304 -5.10 14.92 39.43
C TYR A 304 -3.77 15.42 40.01
N ASP A 305 -2.76 15.50 39.16
CA ASP A 305 -1.44 16.04 39.49
C ASP A 305 -1.24 17.39 38.79
N PRO A 306 -1.19 18.52 39.52
CA PRO A 306 -0.96 19.84 38.94
C PRO A 306 0.44 20.03 38.33
N GLU A 307 1.41 19.16 38.65
CA GLU A 307 2.74 19.16 38.03
C GLU A 307 2.83 18.22 36.82
N ALA A 308 1.75 17.46 36.53
CA ALA A 308 1.71 16.62 35.35
C ALA A 308 1.74 17.48 34.08
N ILE A 309 2.86 17.37 33.36
CA ILE A 309 2.99 17.88 32.01
C ILE A 309 2.16 16.97 31.11
N ASN A 310 1.43 17.57 30.17
CA ASN A 310 0.68 16.83 29.17
C ASN A 310 1.67 16.11 28.22
N VAL A 311 2.17 14.95 28.63
CA VAL A 311 3.01 14.07 27.79
C VAL A 311 2.13 13.15 26.98
N ASP A 312 2.45 13.03 25.69
CA ASP A 312 1.79 12.10 24.78
C ASP A 312 1.95 10.67 25.29
N ILE A 313 0.92 10.14 25.95
CA ILE A 313 0.86 8.72 26.30
C ILE A 313 0.87 7.95 24.98
N ARG A 314 1.96 7.19 24.76
CA ARG A 314 2.09 6.30 23.61
C ARG A 314 0.88 5.37 23.60
N PRO A 315 0.14 5.28 22.48
CA PRO A 315 -1.05 4.44 22.42
C PRO A 315 -0.69 2.99 22.73
N GLU A 316 -1.55 2.33 23.49
CA GLU A 316 -1.43 0.89 23.72
C GLU A 316 -2.29 0.17 22.69
N LYS A 317 -1.70 -0.85 22.04
CA LYS A 317 -2.45 -1.84 21.27
C LYS A 317 -2.83 -3.00 22.19
N VAL A 318 -4.01 -3.55 21.98
CA VAL A 318 -4.41 -4.79 22.64
C VAL A 318 -4.07 -5.93 21.69
N ALA A 319 -3.21 -6.81 22.17
CA ALA A 319 -2.88 -8.05 21.49
C ALA A 319 -3.19 -9.23 22.44
N GLU A 320 -3.46 -10.39 21.84
CA GLU A 320 -3.44 -11.64 22.59
C GLU A 320 -2.04 -11.79 23.20
N THR A 321 -1.97 -12.13 24.49
CA THR A 321 -0.68 -12.43 25.16
C THR A 321 0.06 -13.56 24.43
N GLU A 322 -0.68 -14.54 23.90
CA GLU A 322 -0.19 -15.58 23.00
C GLU A 322 -1.38 -16.12 22.20
N SER A 323 -1.33 -16.07 20.86
CA SER A 323 -2.32 -16.70 19.99
C SER A 323 -2.14 -18.22 19.94
N LEU A 324 -3.21 -18.97 19.62
CA LEU A 324 -3.12 -20.43 19.48
C LEU A 324 -2.06 -20.85 18.45
N LYS A 325 -1.83 -20.03 17.42
CA LYS A 325 -0.77 -20.25 16.42
C LYS A 325 0.62 -20.09 17.04
N GLN A 326 0.84 -19.03 17.82
CA GLN A 326 2.12 -18.79 18.49
C GLN A 326 2.41 -19.89 19.52
N TYR A 327 1.41 -20.30 20.30
CA TYR A 327 1.51 -21.44 21.22
C TYR A 327 1.90 -22.73 20.48
N ALA A 328 1.20 -23.06 19.38
CA ALA A 328 1.53 -24.23 18.59
C ALA A 328 2.94 -24.15 17.97
N CYS A 329 3.35 -22.99 17.45
CA CYS A 329 4.71 -22.81 16.90
C CYS A 329 5.79 -22.98 17.99
N ARG A 330 5.59 -22.39 19.17
CA ARG A 330 6.52 -22.52 20.30
C ARG A 330 6.74 -23.98 20.71
N HIS A 331 5.68 -24.80 20.67
CA HIS A 331 5.76 -26.19 21.08
C HIS A 331 6.23 -27.15 19.99
N PHE A 332 6.01 -26.82 18.70
CA PHE A 332 6.11 -27.78 17.61
C PHE A 332 6.99 -27.37 16.43
N ALA A 333 7.33 -26.08 16.27
CA ALA A 333 8.08 -25.60 15.11
C ALA A 333 9.50 -26.17 15.01
N GLU A 334 10.14 -26.48 16.14
CA GLU A 334 11.46 -27.14 16.19
C GLU A 334 11.32 -28.64 16.47
N ARG A 335 10.42 -29.00 17.39
CA ARG A 335 10.23 -30.37 17.87
C ARG A 335 9.72 -31.35 16.82
N LEU A 336 8.73 -30.98 16.00
CA LEU A 336 8.20 -31.88 14.97
C LEU A 336 9.20 -32.14 13.83
N PRO A 337 9.91 -31.14 13.30
CA PRO A 337 11.00 -31.39 12.35
C PRO A 337 12.16 -32.22 12.91
N GLU A 338 12.50 -32.08 14.19
CA GLU A 338 13.51 -32.93 14.85
C GLU A 338 13.04 -34.37 14.97
N MET A 339 11.83 -34.59 15.46
CA MET A 339 11.26 -35.94 15.56
C MET A 339 11.12 -36.61 14.18
N ALA A 340 10.74 -35.85 13.15
CA ALA A 340 10.71 -36.33 11.77
C ALA A 340 12.11 -36.72 11.25
N ARG A 341 13.15 -35.93 11.55
CA ARG A 341 14.54 -36.26 11.19
C ARG A 341 15.10 -37.47 11.93
N ASN A 342 14.64 -37.70 13.15
CA ASN A 342 15.04 -38.84 13.98
C ASN A 342 14.23 -40.13 13.67
N GLY A 343 13.23 -40.06 12.80
CA GLY A 343 12.34 -41.19 12.50
C GLY A 343 11.35 -41.51 13.62
N GLU A 344 11.07 -40.58 14.54
CA GLU A 344 10.17 -40.80 15.68
C GLU A 344 8.68 -40.59 15.33
N LEU A 345 8.37 -40.12 14.12
CA LEU A 345 7.01 -39.87 13.62
C LEU A 345 6.66 -40.91 12.53
N GLU A 346 6.60 -42.18 12.91
CA GLU A 346 6.30 -43.28 11.98
C GLU A 346 4.80 -43.36 11.63
N SER A 347 3.92 -43.00 12.57
CA SER A 347 2.47 -43.08 12.39
C SER A 347 1.72 -41.78 12.69
N CYS A 348 0.51 -41.65 12.12
CA CYS A 348 -0.41 -40.55 12.41
C CYS A 348 -0.76 -40.47 13.92
N LEU A 349 -0.77 -41.61 14.62
CA LEU A 349 -1.03 -41.69 16.06
C LEU A 349 0.08 -41.01 16.89
N ASP A 350 1.34 -41.08 16.45
CA ASP A 350 2.47 -40.47 17.16
C ASP A 350 2.45 -38.94 17.03
N VAL A 351 2.01 -38.44 15.88
CA VAL A 351 1.72 -37.01 15.67
C VAL A 351 0.60 -36.56 16.62
N HIS A 352 -0.51 -37.29 16.67
CA HIS A 352 -1.64 -36.97 17.56
C HIS A 352 -1.22 -37.01 19.05
N ARG A 353 -0.43 -37.99 19.47
CA ARG A 353 0.10 -38.08 20.85
C ARG A 353 1.02 -36.91 21.19
N THR A 354 1.83 -36.47 20.23
CA THR A 354 2.74 -35.34 20.40
C THR A 354 1.97 -34.03 20.54
N LEU A 355 0.92 -33.82 19.74
CA LEU A 355 0.02 -32.68 19.87
C LEU A 355 -0.75 -32.70 21.21
N ALA A 356 -1.20 -33.88 21.64
CA ALA A 356 -1.95 -34.05 22.88
C ALA A 356 -1.12 -33.67 24.13
N LYS A 357 0.22 -33.82 24.10
CA LYS A 357 1.11 -33.37 25.20
C LYS A 357 1.03 -31.86 25.47
N ALA A 358 0.69 -31.05 24.45
CA ALA A 358 0.45 -29.61 24.59
C ALA A 358 -1.04 -29.25 24.67
N GLY A 359 -1.94 -30.23 24.81
CA GLY A 359 -3.38 -30.02 24.89
C GLY A 359 -4.06 -29.74 23.55
N LEU A 360 -3.40 -30.00 22.43
CA LEU A 360 -3.94 -29.77 21.08
C LEU A 360 -4.31 -31.11 20.42
N TRP A 361 -5.27 -31.08 19.50
CA TRP A 361 -5.60 -32.22 18.66
C TRP A 361 -5.78 -31.78 17.21
N MET A 362 -5.57 -32.69 16.25
CA MET A 362 -5.63 -32.38 14.83
C MET A 362 -6.87 -32.98 14.18
N GLY A 363 -7.62 -32.17 13.45
CA GLY A 363 -8.80 -32.58 12.70
C GLY A 363 -8.73 -32.18 11.24
N ILE A 364 -9.66 -32.70 10.45
CA ILE A 364 -9.90 -32.20 9.09
C ILE A 364 -11.06 -31.21 9.15
N GLN A 365 -10.81 -29.99 8.69
CA GLN A 365 -11.86 -29.01 8.43
C GLN A 365 -11.65 -28.41 7.04
N HIS A 366 -12.70 -28.40 6.23
CA HIS A 366 -12.70 -27.81 4.89
C HIS A 366 -11.55 -28.33 3.98
N GLY A 367 -11.24 -29.62 4.05
CA GLY A 367 -10.19 -30.25 3.21
C GLY A 367 -8.75 -29.99 3.67
N HIS A 368 -8.55 -29.34 4.82
CA HIS A 368 -7.23 -29.05 5.39
C HIS A 368 -7.10 -29.61 6.81
N LEU A 369 -5.85 -29.92 7.19
CA LEU A 369 -5.51 -30.28 8.57
C LEU A 369 -5.48 -29.02 9.44
N VAL A 370 -6.20 -29.08 10.56
CA VAL A 370 -6.31 -27.99 11.52
C VAL A 370 -6.09 -28.50 12.95
N LEU A 371 -5.43 -27.68 13.76
CA LEU A 371 -5.15 -27.89 15.17
C LEU A 371 -6.22 -27.21 16.01
N HIS A 372 -6.88 -27.98 16.84
CA HIS A 372 -7.88 -27.53 17.79
C HIS A 372 -7.32 -27.52 19.20
N ASP A 373 -7.87 -26.64 20.04
CA ASP A 373 -7.73 -26.76 21.49
C ASP A 373 -8.57 -27.95 21.98
N GLY A 374 -7.97 -28.82 22.80
CA GLY A 374 -8.65 -29.96 23.43
C GLY A 374 -9.64 -29.57 24.53
N PHE A 375 -9.55 -28.34 25.05
CA PHE A 375 -10.30 -27.89 26.24
C PHE A 375 -11.30 -26.76 25.95
N ASP A 376 -11.03 -25.88 24.98
CA ASP A 376 -11.98 -24.85 24.53
C ASP A 376 -12.48 -25.13 23.10
N LYS A 377 -13.72 -25.64 23.00
CA LYS A 377 -14.38 -25.94 21.72
C LYS A 377 -14.77 -24.69 20.92
N GLN A 378 -14.76 -23.50 21.54
CA GLN A 378 -15.07 -22.24 20.87
C GLN A 378 -13.82 -21.58 20.26
N GLN A 379 -12.63 -22.10 20.57
CA GLN A 379 -11.38 -21.57 20.05
C GLN A 379 -11.25 -21.80 18.55
N THR A 380 -10.83 -20.76 17.82
CA THR A 380 -10.69 -20.84 16.36
C THR A 380 -9.47 -21.69 15.99
N PRO A 381 -9.63 -22.81 15.25
CA PRO A 381 -8.57 -23.82 15.08
C PRO A 381 -7.46 -23.36 14.13
N VAL A 382 -6.20 -23.73 14.32
CA VAL A 382 -5.07 -23.23 13.52
C VAL A 382 -4.72 -24.19 12.38
N ARG A 383 -4.47 -23.70 11.18
CA ARG A 383 -3.99 -24.53 10.06
C ARG A 383 -2.67 -25.23 10.41
N ALA A 384 -2.62 -26.56 10.29
CA ALA A 384 -1.47 -27.35 10.73
C ALA A 384 -0.20 -27.06 9.90
N ASP A 385 -0.34 -26.85 8.59
CA ASP A 385 0.73 -26.46 7.67
C ASP A 385 1.35 -25.08 7.98
N SER A 386 0.62 -24.23 8.72
CA SER A 386 1.14 -22.94 9.18
C SER A 386 2.04 -23.02 10.42
N VAL A 387 2.05 -24.17 11.10
CA VAL A 387 2.90 -24.47 12.26
C VAL A 387 4.11 -25.28 11.82
N TRP A 388 3.90 -26.27 10.96
CA TRP A 388 4.96 -27.03 10.31
C TRP A 388 4.56 -27.33 8.86
N PRO A 389 5.30 -26.85 7.84
CA PRO A 389 4.89 -26.96 6.43
C PRO A 389 4.62 -28.38 5.91
N LEU A 390 5.17 -29.41 6.55
CA LEU A 390 4.94 -30.82 6.19
C LEU A 390 3.69 -31.41 6.85
N MET A 391 2.96 -30.70 7.71
CA MET A 391 1.65 -31.16 8.21
C MET A 391 0.54 -30.96 7.18
N THR A 392 0.70 -31.58 6.02
CA THR A 392 -0.31 -31.65 4.97
C THR A 392 -1.03 -32.98 5.00
N LEU A 393 -2.20 -33.04 4.37
CA LEU A 393 -2.95 -34.28 4.25
C LEU A 393 -2.14 -35.36 3.50
N ASP A 394 -1.41 -34.95 2.46
CA ASP A 394 -0.56 -35.83 1.65
C ASP A 394 0.55 -36.46 2.49
N TYR A 395 1.27 -35.66 3.28
CA TYR A 395 2.32 -36.18 4.16
C TYR A 395 1.77 -37.14 5.23
N MET A 396 0.58 -36.88 5.77
CA MET A 396 -0.06 -37.78 6.73
C MET A 396 -0.60 -39.06 6.09
N GLN A 397 -0.82 -39.08 4.77
CA GLN A 397 -1.16 -40.29 4.02
C GLN A 397 0.06 -41.17 3.75
N ASP A 398 1.24 -40.58 3.65
CA ASP A 398 2.51 -41.29 3.44
C ASP A 398 3.07 -41.94 4.73
N LEU A 399 2.53 -41.60 5.90
CA LEU A 399 2.86 -42.23 7.19
C LEU A 399 2.25 -43.64 7.31
N ASP A 400 2.85 -44.49 8.15
CA ASP A 400 2.39 -45.87 8.33
C ASP A 400 0.94 -45.90 8.85
N GLY A 401 0.07 -46.53 8.05
CA GLY A 401 -1.37 -46.64 8.34
C GLY A 401 -2.21 -45.44 7.88
N GLY A 402 -1.62 -44.48 7.17
CA GLY A 402 -2.29 -43.32 6.56
C GLY A 402 -2.96 -42.37 7.57
N TRP A 403 -3.78 -41.46 7.05
CA TRP A 403 -4.53 -40.54 7.91
C TRP A 403 -5.54 -41.29 8.79
N GLN A 404 -5.43 -41.11 10.11
CA GLN A 404 -6.38 -41.64 11.09
C GLN A 404 -6.97 -40.50 11.93
N PRO A 405 -8.29 -40.51 12.20
CA PRO A 405 -8.91 -39.52 13.07
C PRO A 405 -8.40 -39.67 14.51
N VAL A 406 -8.35 -38.55 15.23
CA VAL A 406 -7.92 -38.53 16.64
C VAL A 406 -8.78 -39.48 17.49
N PRO A 407 -8.17 -40.42 18.24
CA PRO A 407 -8.89 -41.26 19.20
C PRO A 407 -9.65 -40.42 20.24
N LYS A 408 -10.90 -40.80 20.53
CA LYS A 408 -11.77 -40.06 21.47
C LYS A 408 -11.23 -39.99 22.90
N ASP A 409 -10.30 -40.88 23.23
CA ASP A 409 -9.67 -41.07 24.53
C ASP A 409 -8.21 -40.58 24.57
N ILE A 410 -7.75 -39.82 23.56
CA ILE A 410 -6.34 -39.40 23.48
C ILE A 410 -5.89 -38.55 24.68
N PHE A 411 -6.78 -37.68 25.19
CA PHE A 411 -6.50 -36.85 26.36
C PHE A 411 -6.64 -37.60 27.70
N THR A 412 -7.13 -38.85 27.68
CA THR A 412 -7.05 -39.78 28.82
C THR A 412 -5.81 -40.67 28.76
N GLN A 413 -5.26 -40.90 27.56
CA GLN A 413 -4.00 -41.62 27.35
C GLN A 413 -2.77 -40.73 27.57
N VAL A 414 -2.86 -39.44 27.21
CA VAL A 414 -1.78 -38.45 27.32
C VAL A 414 -2.26 -37.28 28.17
N ILE A 415 -1.69 -37.12 29.37
CA ILE A 415 -1.97 -35.97 30.24
C ILE A 415 -1.18 -34.76 29.70
N PRO A 416 -1.84 -33.66 29.30
CA PRO A 416 -1.15 -32.47 28.80
C PRO A 416 -0.27 -31.84 29.88
N GLY A 417 1.00 -31.59 29.57
CA GLY A 417 1.94 -30.95 30.49
C GLY A 417 1.73 -29.43 30.60
N GLU A 418 1.30 -28.82 29.51
CA GLU A 418 0.93 -27.41 29.41
C GLU A 418 -0.40 -27.30 28.65
N ARG A 419 -1.19 -26.26 28.96
CA ARG A 419 -2.47 -25.98 28.28
C ARG A 419 -2.45 -24.56 27.76
N PHE A 420 -3.04 -24.35 26.59
CA PHE A 420 -3.27 -23.01 26.08
C PHE A 420 -4.15 -22.22 27.05
N ARG A 421 -3.64 -21.08 27.56
CA ARG A 421 -4.36 -20.18 28.48
C ARG A 421 -4.77 -18.86 27.81
N GLY A 422 -4.61 -18.75 26.49
CA GLY A 422 -4.69 -17.48 25.75
C GLY A 422 -6.10 -16.90 25.69
N ARG A 423 -6.43 -16.11 26.71
CA ARG A 423 -7.45 -15.05 26.66
C ARG A 423 -7.05 -13.78 27.44
N ASN A 424 -5.84 -13.73 27.99
CA ASN A 424 -5.38 -12.50 28.66
C ASN A 424 -5.01 -11.50 27.57
N LEU A 425 -5.93 -10.57 27.29
CA LEU A 425 -5.68 -9.40 26.46
C LEU A 425 -4.68 -8.52 27.21
N GLY A 426 -3.47 -8.36 26.66
CA GLY A 426 -2.43 -7.51 27.21
C GLY A 426 -2.36 -6.20 26.45
N THR A 427 -2.23 -5.09 27.16
CA THR A 427 -1.88 -3.79 26.57
C THR A 427 -0.37 -3.74 26.31
N GLN A 428 0.01 -3.52 25.06
CA GLN A 428 1.40 -3.29 24.66
C GLN A 428 1.50 -1.92 24.00
N ALA A 429 2.54 -1.15 24.32
CA ALA A 429 2.78 0.12 23.65
C ALA A 429 3.03 -0.08 22.14
N VAL A 430 2.45 0.79 21.31
CA VAL A 430 2.65 0.83 19.85
C VAL A 430 4.13 1.09 19.53
N SER A 431 4.68 0.48 18.48
CA SER A 431 6.11 0.63 18.13
C SER A 431 6.48 2.05 17.71
N ASP A 432 7.76 2.42 17.75
CA ASP A 432 8.24 3.75 17.36
C ASP A 432 7.83 4.13 15.94
N TYR A 433 7.88 3.18 15.02
CA TYR A 433 7.51 3.35 13.62
C TYR A 433 5.99 3.58 13.44
N GLU A 434 5.17 2.83 14.15
CA GLU A 434 3.71 2.98 14.12
C GLU A 434 3.28 4.28 14.82
N TRP A 435 3.94 4.62 15.94
CA TRP A 435 3.72 5.87 16.66
C TRP A 435 4.15 7.09 15.85
N TYR A 436 5.23 6.96 15.06
CA TYR A 436 5.64 7.94 14.05
C TYR A 436 4.59 8.07 12.94
N ARG A 437 4.13 6.97 12.32
CA ARG A 437 3.07 6.98 11.30
C ARG A 437 1.75 7.61 11.77
N MET A 438 1.36 7.35 13.01
CA MET A 438 0.16 7.94 13.62
C MET A 438 0.31 9.46 13.83
N ARG A 439 1.54 9.94 14.10
CA ARG A 439 1.85 11.35 14.31
C ARG A 439 2.08 12.16 13.04
N MET A 440 2.49 11.55 11.93
CA MET A 440 2.71 12.25 10.65
C MET A 440 1.41 12.46 9.85
N GLY A 441 0.34 11.72 10.17
CA GLY A 441 -0.96 11.88 9.53
C GLY A 441 -1.01 11.42 8.08
N THR A 442 -2.21 11.12 7.59
CA THR A 442 -2.46 10.90 6.16
C THR A 442 -2.79 12.25 5.53
N GLY A 443 -1.89 12.79 4.71
CA GLY A 443 -2.13 14.00 3.91
C GLY A 443 -3.31 13.88 2.93
N PRO A 444 -3.69 14.97 2.23
CA PRO A 444 -4.75 14.93 1.23
C PRO A 444 -4.47 13.88 0.16
N GLN A 445 -5.39 12.93 -0.04
CA GLN A 445 -5.15 11.79 -0.93
C GLN A 445 -4.82 12.21 -2.37
N GLY A 446 -5.35 13.35 -2.84
CA GLY A 446 -5.00 13.91 -4.15
C GLY A 446 -3.56 14.43 -4.22
N ALA A 447 -3.07 15.07 -3.16
CA ALA A 447 -1.70 15.56 -3.04
C ALA A 447 -0.70 14.40 -2.97
N ILE A 448 -0.99 13.41 -2.11
CA ILE A 448 -0.18 12.18 -1.98
C ILE A 448 -0.13 11.42 -3.31
N LYS A 449 -1.28 11.24 -3.98
CA LYS A 449 -1.32 10.58 -5.28
C LYS A 449 -0.52 11.36 -6.33
N ARG A 450 -0.58 12.69 -6.33
CA ARG A 450 0.22 13.53 -7.25
C ARG A 450 1.71 13.36 -6.99
N GLU A 451 2.14 13.47 -5.74
CA GLU A 451 3.55 13.26 -5.35
C GLU A 451 4.02 11.84 -5.69
N LEU A 452 3.15 10.83 -5.51
CA LEU A 452 3.46 9.42 -5.76
C LEU A 452 3.45 9.01 -7.24
N PHE A 453 2.58 9.61 -8.07
CA PHE A 453 2.37 9.19 -9.46
C PHE A 453 2.96 10.14 -10.50
N SER A 454 3.24 11.40 -10.13
CA SER A 454 3.81 12.41 -11.03
C SER A 454 5.22 12.87 -10.66
N ASP A 455 5.75 12.44 -9.52
CA ASP A 455 7.05 12.87 -8.97
C ASP A 455 7.20 14.40 -8.80
N LYS A 456 6.09 15.15 -8.85
CA LYS A 456 6.01 16.61 -8.66
C LYS A 456 5.58 16.91 -7.22
N GLU A 457 6.25 17.86 -6.57
CA GLU A 457 5.87 18.35 -5.24
C GLU A 457 4.43 18.89 -5.30
N SER A 458 3.63 18.59 -4.28
CA SER A 458 2.32 19.22 -4.15
C SER A 458 2.44 20.50 -3.33
N LEU A 459 1.50 21.44 -3.54
CA LEU A 459 1.41 22.65 -2.70
C LEU A 459 1.30 22.28 -1.22
N TRP A 460 0.69 21.12 -0.91
CA TRP A 460 0.62 20.59 0.45
C TRP A 460 2.00 20.15 0.96
N GLY A 461 2.76 19.38 0.17
CA GLY A 461 4.12 18.94 0.52
C GLY A 461 5.06 20.12 0.75
N TYR A 462 5.11 21.07 -0.19
CA TYR A 462 5.90 22.30 -0.08
C TYR A 462 5.58 23.08 1.21
N THR A 463 4.29 23.31 1.47
CA THR A 463 3.87 24.11 2.62
C THR A 463 4.15 23.40 3.94
N THR A 464 4.02 22.07 3.99
CA THR A 464 4.38 21.29 5.18
C THR A 464 5.86 21.45 5.49
N VAL A 465 6.74 21.21 4.51
CA VAL A 465 8.20 21.30 4.71
C VAL A 465 8.63 22.71 5.10
N GLN A 466 8.09 23.74 4.46
CA GLN A 466 8.56 25.11 4.62
C GLN A 466 7.93 25.88 5.79
N CYS A 467 6.72 25.51 6.23
CA CYS A 467 5.95 26.30 7.19
C CYS A 467 5.59 25.56 8.49
N GLU A 468 5.57 24.22 8.54
CA GLU A 468 5.06 23.48 9.72
C GLU A 468 5.85 23.81 11.00
N SER A 469 7.18 23.71 10.96
CA SER A 469 8.06 24.03 12.11
C SER A 469 7.97 25.50 12.53
N LEU A 470 7.90 26.42 11.57
CA LEU A 470 7.78 27.85 11.83
C LEU A 470 6.46 28.21 12.53
N ILE A 471 5.37 27.53 12.15
CA ILE A 471 4.07 27.68 12.79
C ILE A 471 4.12 27.10 14.22
N GLU A 472 4.72 25.92 14.40
CA GLU A 472 4.90 25.32 15.72
C GLU A 472 5.70 26.23 16.66
N ASP A 473 6.82 26.78 16.20
CA ASP A 473 7.68 27.68 16.99
C ASP A 473 6.95 28.99 17.34
N MET A 474 6.21 29.57 16.38
CA MET A 474 5.43 30.79 16.60
C MET A 474 4.33 30.60 17.63
N ILE A 475 3.66 29.44 17.60
CA ILE A 475 2.60 29.08 18.54
C ILE A 475 3.19 28.76 19.92
N ALA A 476 4.21 27.92 19.99
CA ALA A 476 4.86 27.52 21.23
C ALA A 476 5.51 28.70 21.95
N GLY A 477 6.06 29.66 21.19
CA GLY A 477 6.63 30.90 21.70
C GLY A 477 5.60 31.96 22.12
N GLY A 478 4.30 31.73 21.91
CA GLY A 478 3.23 32.67 22.29
C GLY A 478 3.14 33.93 21.42
N ASN A 479 3.83 33.98 20.28
CA ASN A 479 3.94 35.15 19.40
C ASN A 479 2.95 35.14 18.23
N PHE A 480 1.93 34.28 18.30
CA PHE A 480 0.99 34.08 17.20
C PHE A 480 0.02 35.26 17.06
N SER A 481 0.07 35.94 15.93
CA SER A 481 -0.89 36.96 15.49
C SER A 481 -1.23 36.77 14.02
N TRP A 482 -2.37 37.29 13.56
CA TRP A 482 -2.74 37.22 12.14
C TRP A 482 -1.70 37.87 11.24
N GLN A 483 -1.16 39.02 11.65
CA GLN A 483 -0.09 39.69 10.93
C GLN A 483 1.19 38.84 10.83
N ALA A 484 1.69 38.29 11.94
CA ALA A 484 2.90 37.46 11.93
C ALA A 484 2.73 36.19 11.08
N CYS A 485 1.53 35.59 11.13
CA CYS A 485 1.17 34.43 10.33
C CYS A 485 1.14 34.75 8.82
N HIS A 486 0.53 35.88 8.44
CA HIS A 486 0.50 36.34 7.05
C HIS A 486 1.90 36.70 6.53
N GLU A 487 2.73 37.38 7.33
CA GLU A 487 4.12 37.71 6.95
C GLU A 487 4.96 36.44 6.75
N MET A 488 4.81 35.43 7.61
CA MET A 488 5.48 34.14 7.47
C MET A 488 5.07 33.42 6.17
N PHE A 489 3.77 33.34 5.87
CA PHE A 489 3.32 32.76 4.60
C PHE A 489 3.82 33.59 3.40
N ALA A 490 3.83 34.92 3.49
CA ALA A 490 4.31 35.80 2.44
C ALA A 490 5.81 35.58 2.14
N ARG A 491 6.66 35.36 3.16
CA ARG A 491 8.08 35.01 2.97
C ARG A 491 8.26 33.71 2.17
N LYS A 492 7.33 32.77 2.30
CA LYS A 492 7.36 31.49 1.55
C LYS A 492 6.57 31.54 0.23
N GLY A 493 6.11 32.73 -0.18
CA GLY A 493 5.36 32.93 -1.42
C GLY A 493 3.92 32.42 -1.38
N LEU A 494 3.34 32.29 -0.18
CA LEU A 494 2.01 31.75 0.07
C LEU A 494 1.09 32.82 0.67
N MET A 495 -0.21 32.60 0.59
CA MET A 495 -1.22 33.43 1.25
C MET A 495 -2.20 32.58 2.04
N LEU A 496 -2.56 33.05 3.23
CA LEU A 496 -3.64 32.50 4.03
C LEU A 496 -4.94 33.25 3.74
N GLN A 497 -5.97 32.53 3.30
CA GLN A 497 -7.27 33.09 2.94
C GLN A 497 -8.40 32.39 3.71
N LYS A 498 -9.49 33.12 3.96
CA LYS A 498 -10.72 32.56 4.51
C LYS A 498 -11.60 32.05 3.37
N GLN A 499 -11.89 30.76 3.37
CA GLN A 499 -12.78 30.12 2.39
C GLN A 499 -13.86 29.31 3.13
N HIS A 500 -15.12 29.67 2.90
CA HIS A 500 -16.27 29.13 3.64
C HIS A 500 -16.09 29.25 5.18
N HIS A 501 -16.25 28.15 5.91
CA HIS A 501 -16.11 28.07 7.37
C HIS A 501 -14.66 27.78 7.84
N GLY A 502 -13.65 27.92 6.97
CA GLY A 502 -12.28 27.55 7.29
C GLY A 502 -11.22 28.45 6.67
N LEU A 503 -9.97 28.05 6.89
CA LEU A 503 -8.78 28.70 6.34
C LEU A 503 -8.15 27.80 5.27
N VAL A 504 -7.71 28.41 4.19
CA VAL A 504 -7.00 27.77 3.08
C VAL A 504 -5.72 28.54 2.79
N ILE A 505 -4.71 27.80 2.36
CA ILE A 505 -3.42 28.32 1.92
C ILE A 505 -3.38 28.18 0.41
N VAL A 506 -3.11 29.29 -0.25
CA VAL A 506 -3.00 29.39 -1.70
C VAL A 506 -1.62 29.87 -2.07
N ASP A 507 -1.20 29.52 -3.27
CA ASP A 507 -0.05 30.17 -3.90
C ASP A 507 -0.43 31.63 -4.19
N ALA A 508 0.43 32.56 -3.77
CA ALA A 508 0.24 33.98 -3.96
C ALA A 508 0.29 34.39 -5.45
N PHE A 509 1.01 33.62 -6.28
CA PHE A 509 1.33 33.97 -7.66
C PHE A 509 0.59 33.10 -8.68
N ASN A 510 0.03 31.96 -8.27
CA ASN A 510 -0.73 31.08 -9.14
C ASN A 510 -2.06 30.67 -8.50
N HIS A 511 -3.13 31.36 -8.91
CA HIS A 511 -4.49 31.13 -8.40
C HIS A 511 -5.22 29.95 -9.07
N GLU A 512 -4.64 29.33 -10.10
CA GLU A 512 -5.24 28.16 -10.78
C GLU A 512 -5.01 26.85 -10.00
N LEU A 513 -4.10 26.87 -9.02
CA LEU A 513 -3.78 25.73 -8.20
C LEU A 513 -4.85 25.46 -7.14
N THR A 514 -5.16 24.19 -6.92
CA THR A 514 -6.09 23.77 -5.88
C THR A 514 -5.59 24.22 -4.50
N PRO A 515 -6.36 25.03 -3.76
CA PRO A 515 -6.00 25.49 -2.42
C PRO A 515 -5.79 24.33 -1.44
N VAL A 516 -4.85 24.49 -0.53
CA VAL A 516 -4.60 23.52 0.54
C VAL A 516 -5.32 23.97 1.81
N LYS A 517 -6.03 23.06 2.46
CA LYS A 517 -6.69 23.38 3.73
C LYS A 517 -5.64 23.70 4.81
N ALA A 518 -5.72 24.84 5.47
CA ALA A 518 -4.69 25.24 6.45
C ALA A 518 -4.57 24.23 7.61
N SER A 519 -5.70 23.66 8.03
CA SER A 519 -5.74 22.60 9.05
C SER A 519 -5.13 21.26 8.62
N SER A 520 -4.71 21.11 7.36
CA SER A 520 -4.01 19.93 6.85
C SER A 520 -2.49 20.06 6.91
N ILE A 521 -1.99 21.28 7.12
CA ILE A 521 -0.58 21.59 7.35
C ILE A 521 -0.32 21.69 8.85
N HIS A 522 -1.10 22.51 9.57
CA HIS A 522 -1.02 22.58 11.02
C HIS A 522 -2.42 22.50 11.66
N PRO A 523 -2.66 21.61 12.64
CA PRO A 523 -4.00 21.37 13.19
C PRO A 523 -4.63 22.59 13.86
N ASP A 524 -3.80 23.53 14.32
CA ASP A 524 -4.26 24.72 15.02
C ASP A 524 -4.56 25.91 14.10
N LEU A 525 -4.23 25.82 12.81
CA LEU A 525 -4.70 26.76 11.78
C LEU A 525 -6.13 26.44 11.32
N THR A 526 -7.03 26.23 12.28
CA THR A 526 -8.48 26.26 12.06
C THR A 526 -9.00 27.61 12.48
N LEU A 527 -9.94 28.17 11.71
CA LEU A 527 -10.52 29.49 11.98
C LEU A 527 -10.98 29.63 13.44
N SER A 528 -11.73 28.67 13.96
CA SER A 528 -12.26 28.72 15.33
C SER A 528 -11.23 28.60 16.45
N ARG A 529 -10.05 28.02 16.19
CA ARG A 529 -8.96 27.93 17.20
C ARG A 529 -8.07 29.15 17.17
N ALA A 530 -7.71 29.58 15.97
CA ALA A 530 -6.86 30.75 15.77
C ALA A 530 -7.58 32.05 16.18
N GLU A 531 -8.89 32.16 15.96
CA GLU A 531 -9.67 33.34 16.38
C GLU A 531 -9.77 33.49 17.91
N LEU A 532 -9.74 32.37 18.65
CA LEU A 532 -9.74 32.39 20.13
C LEU A 532 -8.43 32.93 20.72
N GLN A 533 -7.33 32.86 19.95
CA GLN A 533 -5.99 33.28 20.41
C GLN A 533 -5.60 34.65 19.84
N ALA A 534 -5.79 34.86 18.53
CA ALA A 534 -5.37 36.06 17.81
C ALA A 534 -6.50 37.08 17.57
N GLY A 535 -7.74 36.81 17.99
CA GLY A 535 -8.91 37.65 17.71
C GLY A 535 -9.53 37.39 16.34
N PRO A 536 -10.53 38.19 15.89
CA PRO A 536 -11.23 37.97 14.63
C PRO A 536 -10.27 37.92 13.43
N PHE A 537 -10.52 37.02 12.48
CA PHE A 537 -9.63 36.86 11.33
C PHE A 537 -9.44 38.16 10.53
N GLU A 538 -8.20 38.60 10.41
CA GLU A 538 -7.80 39.74 9.59
C GLU A 538 -7.32 39.28 8.21
N ILE A 539 -7.78 39.96 7.16
CA ILE A 539 -7.31 39.71 5.79
C ILE A 539 -5.93 40.32 5.65
N ALA A 540 -4.99 39.63 4.99
CA ALA A 540 -3.68 40.18 4.68
C ALA A 540 -3.80 41.51 3.92
N GLY A 541 -2.99 42.50 4.30
CA GLY A 541 -2.93 43.79 3.58
C GLY A 541 -2.56 43.58 2.11
N ALA A 542 -3.14 44.36 1.21
CA ALA A 542 -2.89 44.24 -0.23
C ALA A 542 -1.40 44.49 -0.59
N ASP A 543 -0.68 45.20 0.28
CA ASP A 543 0.74 45.58 0.16
C ASP A 543 1.69 44.58 0.84
N ILE A 544 1.20 43.43 1.33
CA ILE A 544 2.03 42.49 2.11
C ILE A 544 3.26 41.99 1.35
N PHE A 545 3.16 41.78 0.04
CA PHE A 545 4.29 41.36 -0.81
C PHE A 545 5.22 42.51 -1.22
N GLU A 546 4.79 43.77 -1.04
CA GLU A 546 5.65 44.94 -1.17
C GLU A 546 6.48 45.16 0.10
N ARG A 547 5.89 44.88 1.27
CA ARG A 547 6.57 44.95 2.58
C ARG A 547 7.48 43.77 2.83
N VAL A 548 7.05 42.56 2.47
CA VAL A 548 7.76 41.30 2.74
C VAL A 548 8.07 40.61 1.41
N LYS A 549 9.34 40.69 0.99
CA LYS A 549 9.79 40.00 -0.23
C LYS A 549 9.81 38.48 0.00
N PRO A 550 9.25 37.67 -0.92
CA PRO A 550 9.29 36.22 -0.80
C PRO A 550 10.72 35.70 -0.94
N GLU A 551 11.19 34.96 0.05
CA GLU A 551 12.46 34.24 0.09
C GLU A 551 12.42 32.97 -0.77
N CYS A 552 11.26 32.31 -0.80
CA CYS A 552 11.03 31.07 -1.50
C CYS A 552 9.67 31.16 -2.23
N ARG A 553 9.50 30.42 -3.33
CA ARG A 553 8.23 30.32 -4.06
C ARG A 553 7.93 28.88 -4.41
N TYR A 554 6.67 28.50 -4.27
CA TYR A 554 6.20 27.20 -4.73
C TYR A 554 6.35 27.12 -6.25
N ASN A 555 6.87 26.00 -6.74
CA ASN A 555 6.94 25.71 -8.16
C ASN A 555 6.31 24.32 -8.40
N PRO A 556 5.15 24.24 -9.07
CA PRO A 556 4.44 22.98 -9.29
C PRO A 556 5.17 22.00 -10.22
N GLU A 557 6.23 22.44 -10.89
CA GLU A 557 7.11 21.62 -11.76
C GLU A 557 8.35 21.09 -11.02
N LEU A 558 8.59 21.51 -9.77
CA LEU A 558 9.69 21.05 -8.93
C LEU A 558 9.35 19.67 -8.32
N ALA A 559 10.33 18.76 -8.26
CA ALA A 559 10.19 17.47 -7.60
C ALA A 559 10.20 17.64 -6.06
N ALA A 560 9.50 16.75 -5.34
CA ALA A 560 9.40 16.78 -3.87
C ALA A 560 10.77 17.00 -3.20
N SER A 561 10.84 17.98 -2.29
CA SER A 561 12.06 18.36 -1.59
C SER A 561 12.65 17.20 -0.76
N ASP A 562 13.88 16.79 -1.07
CA ASP A 562 14.67 15.77 -0.36
C ASP A 562 15.31 16.31 0.95
N GLU A 563 14.73 17.31 1.61
CA GLU A 563 15.41 17.95 2.76
C GLU A 563 15.51 17.08 4.02
N VAL A 564 14.99 15.84 4.01
CA VAL A 564 15.10 14.92 5.16
C VAL A 564 15.57 13.52 4.74
N GLU A 565 16.81 13.44 4.27
CA GLU A 565 17.66 12.26 4.53
C GLU A 565 18.97 12.74 5.19
N PRO A 566 19.24 12.39 6.48
CA PRO A 566 20.51 12.68 7.10
C PRO A 566 21.59 11.81 6.45
N GLY A 567 22.34 12.38 5.50
CA GLY A 567 23.50 11.68 4.92
C GLY A 567 24.12 12.28 3.66
N PHE A 568 23.42 13.13 2.89
CA PHE A 568 23.93 13.57 1.59
C PHE A 568 24.30 15.06 1.55
N ARG A 569 25.59 15.37 1.78
CA ARG A 569 26.17 16.63 1.29
C ARG A 569 26.59 16.45 -0.17
N ARG A 570 25.70 16.79 -1.12
CA ARG A 570 26.01 17.00 -2.56
C ARG A 570 25.15 18.17 -3.08
N ASP A 571 25.71 19.00 -3.97
CA ASP A 571 25.13 20.26 -4.46
C ASP A 571 23.65 20.14 -4.90
N PRO A 572 22.70 20.76 -4.17
CA PRO A 572 21.26 20.65 -4.43
C PRO A 572 20.85 21.13 -5.83
N VAL A 573 21.58 22.08 -6.42
CA VAL A 573 21.23 22.72 -7.69
C VAL A 573 21.48 21.79 -8.88
N LEU A 574 22.64 21.13 -8.91
CA LEU A 574 23.00 20.20 -10.00
C LEU A 574 22.06 18.99 -10.06
N ARG A 575 21.63 18.50 -8.89
CA ARG A 575 20.64 17.42 -8.76
C ARG A 575 19.28 17.83 -9.32
N ARG A 576 18.83 19.05 -9.02
CA ARG A 576 17.57 19.60 -9.53
C ARG A 576 17.59 19.71 -11.05
N VAL A 577 18.64 20.30 -11.64
CA VAL A 577 18.78 20.46 -13.09
C VAL A 577 18.75 19.12 -13.82
N ARG A 578 19.47 18.10 -13.32
CA ARG A 578 19.48 16.75 -13.93
C ARG A 578 18.17 15.98 -13.71
N ARG A 579 17.41 16.28 -12.65
CA ARG A 579 16.05 15.72 -12.46
C ARG A 579 15.06 16.32 -13.44
N GLU A 580 15.07 17.65 -13.59
CA GLU A 580 14.25 18.36 -14.57
C GLU A 580 14.57 17.87 -16.00
N ALA A 581 15.86 17.71 -16.34
CA ALA A 581 16.28 17.12 -17.62
C ALA A 581 15.77 15.69 -17.84
N ARG A 582 15.78 14.83 -16.81
CA ARG A 582 15.21 13.46 -16.90
C ARG A 582 13.70 13.45 -17.01
N ALA A 583 13.01 14.35 -16.30
CA ALA A 583 11.56 14.49 -16.40
C ALA A 583 11.15 14.91 -17.81
N ALA A 584 11.83 15.93 -18.36
CA ALA A 584 11.64 16.37 -19.74
C ALA A 584 11.91 15.25 -20.76
N ALA A 585 13.01 14.49 -20.59
CA ALA A 585 13.32 13.35 -21.46
C ALA A 585 12.26 12.23 -21.41
N ARG A 586 11.65 11.99 -20.24
CA ARG A 586 10.56 11.01 -20.08
C ARG A 586 9.25 11.51 -20.69
N GLU A 587 8.97 12.81 -20.57
CA GLU A 587 7.81 13.44 -21.18
C GLU A 587 7.90 13.40 -22.70
N ASP A 588 9.06 13.73 -23.27
CA ASP A 588 9.36 13.56 -24.70
C ASP A 588 9.16 12.11 -25.15
N LEU A 589 9.72 11.14 -24.42
CA LEU A 589 9.56 9.71 -24.74
C LEU A 589 8.08 9.28 -24.74
N ARG A 590 7.28 9.78 -23.79
CA ARG A 590 5.83 9.53 -23.76
C ARG A 590 5.11 10.20 -24.92
N ALA A 591 5.48 11.43 -25.28
CA ALA A 591 4.92 12.14 -26.43
C ALA A 591 5.20 11.38 -27.74
N ARG A 592 6.44 10.88 -27.92
CA ARG A 592 6.82 10.03 -29.06
C ARG A 592 6.01 8.73 -29.12
N TYR A 593 5.76 8.07 -27.97
CA TYR A 593 4.88 6.90 -27.92
C TYR A 593 3.43 7.22 -28.29
N LEU A 594 2.89 8.34 -27.80
CA LEU A 594 1.52 8.77 -28.13
C LEU A 594 1.39 9.07 -29.63
N ALA A 595 2.34 9.80 -30.20
CA ALA A 595 2.39 10.05 -31.64
C ALA A 595 2.50 8.74 -32.45
N TRP A 596 3.36 7.81 -32.03
CA TRP A 596 3.45 6.47 -32.65
C TRP A 596 2.11 5.72 -32.59
N LYS A 597 1.42 5.78 -31.46
CA LYS A 597 0.13 5.11 -31.24
C LYS A 597 -0.99 5.71 -32.10
N GLU A 598 -0.99 7.03 -32.32
CA GLU A 598 -1.94 7.70 -33.22
C GLU A 598 -1.76 7.28 -34.68
N HIS A 599 -0.52 7.05 -35.11
CA HIS A 599 -0.20 6.61 -36.46
C HIS A 599 -0.40 5.09 -36.67
N TRP A 600 -0.52 4.31 -35.59
CA TRP A 600 -0.73 2.87 -35.69
C TRP A 600 -2.12 2.54 -36.24
N ARG A 601 -2.17 1.77 -37.34
CA ARG A 601 -3.42 1.25 -37.93
C ARG A 601 -3.44 -0.27 -37.89
N LYS A 602 -4.60 -0.81 -37.49
CA LYS A 602 -4.81 -2.26 -37.44
C LYS A 602 -4.73 -2.86 -38.86
N PRO A 603 -3.98 -3.96 -39.05
CA PRO A 603 -3.99 -4.69 -40.33
C PRO A 603 -5.40 -5.16 -40.71
N ASP A 604 -5.82 -4.88 -41.94
CA ASP A 604 -7.14 -5.30 -42.47
C ASP A 604 -7.04 -6.64 -43.20
N LEU A 605 -7.86 -7.61 -42.78
CA LEU A 605 -7.94 -8.96 -43.35
C LEU A 605 -8.89 -9.04 -44.57
N ARG A 606 -9.50 -7.92 -44.99
CA ARG A 606 -10.41 -7.81 -46.14
C ARG A 606 -11.56 -8.82 -46.11
N TYR A 607 -12.02 -9.20 -44.91
CA TYR A 607 -13.03 -10.25 -44.72
C TYR A 607 -14.34 -9.94 -45.46
N GLY A 608 -14.77 -8.67 -45.44
CA GLY A 608 -16.00 -8.23 -46.11
C GLY A 608 -15.93 -8.27 -47.64
N GLU A 609 -14.75 -8.06 -48.24
CA GLU A 609 -14.54 -8.20 -49.69
C GLU A 609 -14.58 -9.68 -50.10
N ARG A 610 -13.82 -10.52 -49.40
CA ARG A 610 -13.75 -11.97 -49.63
C ARG A 610 -15.11 -12.65 -49.48
N LEU A 611 -15.94 -12.21 -48.53
CA LEU A 611 -17.30 -12.72 -48.34
C LEU A 611 -18.24 -12.31 -49.50
N ARG A 612 -18.10 -11.08 -50.02
CA ARG A 612 -18.87 -10.60 -51.19
C ARG A 612 -18.53 -11.40 -52.44
N GLU A 613 -17.27 -11.75 -52.65
CA GLU A 613 -16.81 -12.57 -53.77
C GLU A 613 -17.42 -13.97 -53.77
N ILE A 614 -17.44 -14.65 -52.61
CA ILE A 614 -18.05 -15.99 -52.46
C ILE A 614 -19.55 -15.94 -52.77
N HIS A 615 -20.26 -14.93 -52.26
CA HIS A 615 -21.68 -14.74 -52.54
C HIS A 615 -21.92 -14.43 -54.03
N ALA A 616 -21.08 -13.61 -54.65
CA ALA A 616 -21.15 -13.33 -56.08
C ALA A 616 -20.89 -14.58 -56.94
N ALA A 617 -19.94 -15.43 -56.54
CA ALA A 617 -19.66 -16.70 -57.21
C ALA A 617 -20.87 -17.64 -57.18
N CYS A 618 -21.54 -17.78 -56.02
CA CYS A 618 -22.76 -18.58 -55.91
C CYS A 618 -23.91 -18.00 -56.77
N ARG A 619 -24.11 -16.68 -56.76
CA ARG A 619 -25.11 -16.03 -57.63
C ARG A 619 -24.86 -16.30 -59.12
N ARG A 620 -23.61 -16.17 -59.57
CA ARG A 620 -23.19 -16.50 -60.95
C ARG A 620 -23.45 -17.97 -61.27
N ARG A 621 -23.14 -18.89 -60.34
CA ARG A 621 -23.37 -20.33 -60.54
C ARG A 621 -24.85 -20.67 -60.65
N LYS A 622 -25.71 -20.11 -59.80
CA LYS A 622 -27.17 -20.28 -59.88
C LYS A 622 -27.75 -19.69 -61.17
N ALA A 623 -27.21 -18.56 -61.66
CA ALA A 623 -27.56 -18.02 -62.98
C ALA A 623 -27.22 -19.00 -64.12
N TYR A 624 -26.04 -19.62 -64.11
CA TYR A 624 -25.66 -20.63 -65.11
C TYR A 624 -26.56 -21.88 -65.05
N ILE A 625 -26.88 -22.38 -63.85
CA ILE A 625 -27.77 -23.53 -63.64
C ILE A 625 -29.17 -23.28 -64.19
N ARG A 626 -29.70 -22.04 -64.08
CA ARG A 626 -31.00 -21.65 -64.68
C ARG A 626 -31.05 -21.85 -66.18
N VAL A 627 -29.95 -21.56 -66.86
CA VAL A 627 -29.86 -21.62 -68.32
C VAL A 627 -29.63 -23.05 -68.80
N GLN A 628 -28.80 -23.82 -68.10
CA GLN A 628 -28.40 -25.17 -68.51
C GLN A 628 -29.47 -26.24 -68.25
N PHE A 629 -30.14 -26.21 -67.09
CA PHE A 629 -31.07 -27.27 -66.68
C PHE A 629 -32.52 -26.80 -66.81
N ARG A 630 -33.21 -27.31 -67.84
CA ARG A 630 -34.64 -27.01 -68.08
C ARG A 630 -35.58 -27.80 -67.16
N ASP A 631 -35.19 -29.00 -66.73
CA ASP A 631 -35.94 -29.82 -65.77
C ASP A 631 -35.95 -29.17 -64.36
N PRO A 632 -37.13 -28.92 -63.76
CA PRO A 632 -37.27 -28.34 -62.42
C PRO A 632 -36.60 -29.14 -61.28
N GLN A 633 -36.69 -30.48 -61.29
CA GLN A 633 -36.15 -31.31 -60.21
C GLN A 633 -34.63 -31.31 -60.23
N LEU A 634 -34.05 -31.45 -61.42
CA LEU A 634 -32.60 -31.41 -61.64
C LEU A 634 -32.03 -30.02 -61.31
N ARG A 635 -32.74 -28.94 -61.66
CA ARG A 635 -32.36 -27.57 -61.31
C ARG A 635 -32.33 -27.36 -59.79
N LYS A 636 -33.33 -27.90 -59.06
CA LYS A 636 -33.38 -27.84 -57.60
C LYS A 636 -32.18 -28.55 -56.97
N LEU A 637 -31.84 -29.75 -57.45
CA LEU A 637 -30.66 -30.49 -57.01
C LEU A 637 -29.37 -29.67 -57.21
N HIS A 638 -29.16 -29.11 -58.40
CA HIS A 638 -27.97 -28.30 -58.68
C HIS A 638 -27.89 -27.00 -57.87
N TYR A 639 -29.02 -26.38 -57.51
CA TYR A 639 -29.02 -25.25 -56.57
C TYR A 639 -28.58 -25.65 -55.17
N HIS A 640 -29.03 -26.80 -54.67
CA HIS A 640 -28.57 -27.31 -53.38
C HIS A 640 -27.07 -27.57 -53.41
N ILE A 641 -26.54 -28.16 -54.49
CA ILE A 641 -25.09 -28.36 -54.67
C ILE A 641 -24.33 -27.02 -54.66
N ALA A 642 -24.80 -26.01 -55.39
CA ALA A 642 -24.16 -24.69 -55.42
C ALA A 642 -24.21 -23.99 -54.04
N GLU A 643 -25.27 -24.22 -53.26
CA GLU A 643 -25.42 -23.69 -51.91
C GLU A 643 -24.48 -24.37 -50.92
N VAL A 644 -24.35 -25.71 -50.99
CA VAL A 644 -23.38 -26.49 -50.20
C VAL A 644 -21.95 -26.04 -50.51
N GLN A 645 -21.62 -25.83 -51.80
CA GLN A 645 -20.32 -25.30 -52.20
C GLN A 645 -20.05 -23.89 -51.65
N ARG A 646 -21.07 -23.02 -51.61
CA ARG A 646 -20.98 -21.70 -50.96
C ARG A 646 -20.69 -21.84 -49.47
N MET A 647 -21.39 -22.74 -48.77
CA MET A 647 -21.18 -22.99 -47.35
C MET A 647 -19.76 -23.52 -47.08
N GLN A 648 -19.28 -24.47 -47.87
CA GLN A 648 -17.90 -24.97 -47.80
C GLN A 648 -16.86 -23.85 -48.02
N ALA A 649 -17.09 -22.96 -49.00
CA ALA A 649 -16.21 -21.83 -49.24
C ALA A 649 -16.19 -20.82 -48.07
N LEU A 650 -17.34 -20.59 -47.41
CA LEU A 650 -17.41 -19.75 -46.21
C LEU A 650 -16.66 -20.35 -45.02
N ILE A 651 -16.76 -21.66 -44.81
CA ILE A 651 -16.03 -22.37 -43.75
C ILE A 651 -14.52 -22.22 -43.97
N ARG A 652 -14.03 -22.50 -45.18
CA ARG A 652 -12.61 -22.32 -45.55
C ARG A 652 -12.14 -20.87 -45.40
N LEU A 653 -12.97 -19.90 -45.78
CA LEU A 653 -12.64 -18.48 -45.58
C LEU A 653 -12.47 -18.17 -44.08
N LYS A 654 -13.38 -18.65 -43.23
CA LYS A 654 -13.32 -18.45 -41.78
C LYS A 654 -12.06 -19.08 -41.17
N GLU A 655 -11.65 -20.26 -41.65
CA GLU A 655 -10.41 -20.92 -41.24
C GLU A 655 -9.18 -20.13 -41.67
N SER A 656 -9.06 -19.74 -42.94
CA SER A 656 -7.92 -18.95 -43.43
C SER A 656 -7.77 -17.60 -42.71
N VAL A 657 -8.87 -16.90 -42.44
CA VAL A 657 -8.86 -15.62 -41.72
C VAL A 657 -8.46 -15.81 -40.25
N LYS A 658 -8.80 -16.96 -39.66
CA LYS A 658 -8.37 -17.33 -38.30
C LYS A 658 -6.86 -17.61 -38.28
N GLU A 659 -6.33 -18.33 -39.26
CA GLU A 659 -4.89 -18.60 -39.39
C GLU A 659 -4.08 -17.32 -39.63
N GLU A 660 -4.52 -16.47 -40.57
CA GLU A 660 -3.92 -15.15 -40.82
C GLU A 660 -3.93 -14.29 -39.55
N ARG A 661 -5.05 -14.26 -38.81
CA ARG A 661 -5.11 -13.56 -37.52
C ARG A 661 -4.14 -14.14 -36.49
N LEU A 662 -4.02 -15.45 -36.37
CA LEU A 662 -3.09 -16.10 -35.45
C LEU A 662 -1.63 -15.81 -35.82
N SER A 663 -1.30 -15.77 -37.11
CA SER A 663 0.04 -15.38 -37.59
C SER A 663 0.37 -13.93 -37.22
N LEU A 664 -0.57 -12.99 -37.41
CA LEU A 664 -0.39 -11.58 -37.03
C LEU A 664 -0.28 -11.38 -35.50
N ILE A 665 -0.90 -12.26 -34.71
CA ILE A 665 -0.76 -12.27 -33.24
C ILE A 665 0.63 -12.79 -32.87
N ALA A 666 1.10 -13.88 -33.49
CA ALA A 666 2.43 -14.44 -33.24
C ALA A 666 3.55 -13.45 -33.64
N GLU A 667 3.35 -12.68 -34.71
CA GLU A 667 4.24 -11.60 -35.14
C GLU A 667 4.13 -10.32 -34.30
N GLY A 668 3.18 -10.25 -33.36
CA GLY A 668 2.95 -9.07 -32.51
C GLY A 668 2.39 -7.84 -33.24
N LYS A 669 1.92 -7.98 -34.47
CA LYS A 669 1.41 -6.88 -35.33
C LYS A 669 -0.10 -6.64 -35.17
N TRP A 670 -0.82 -7.56 -34.53
CA TRP A 670 -2.28 -7.50 -34.40
C TRP A 670 -2.76 -6.47 -33.36
N TYR A 671 -1.96 -6.22 -32.32
CA TYR A 671 -2.24 -5.23 -31.28
C TYR A 671 -1.16 -4.15 -31.29
N PRO A 672 -1.46 -2.92 -30.91
CA PRO A 672 -0.42 -1.93 -30.66
C PRO A 672 0.46 -2.43 -29.51
N LEU A 673 1.78 -2.32 -29.69
CA LEU A 673 2.77 -2.53 -28.63
C LEU A 673 2.38 -1.74 -27.37
N SER A 674 2.54 -2.38 -26.22
CA SER A 674 2.41 -1.68 -24.95
C SER A 674 3.52 -0.64 -24.78
N TYR A 675 3.29 0.39 -23.96
CA TYR A 675 4.30 1.41 -23.67
C TYR A 675 5.63 0.79 -23.23
N ARG A 676 5.59 -0.28 -22.42
CA ARG A 676 6.78 -1.00 -21.98
C ARG A 676 7.52 -1.68 -23.13
N GLN A 677 6.82 -2.44 -23.98
CA GLN A 677 7.43 -3.12 -25.14
C GLN A 677 7.98 -2.14 -26.18
N TRP A 678 7.30 -1.00 -26.38
CA TRP A 678 7.77 0.05 -27.29
C TRP A 678 9.05 0.71 -26.75
N VAL A 679 9.10 1.02 -25.45
CA VAL A 679 10.31 1.54 -24.77
C VAL A 679 11.45 0.52 -24.82
N GLU A 680 11.18 -0.78 -24.67
CA GLU A 680 12.19 -1.85 -24.84
C GLU A 680 12.82 -1.82 -26.25
N GLN A 681 12.01 -1.66 -27.30
CA GLN A 681 12.51 -1.55 -28.68
C GLN A 681 13.32 -0.28 -28.91
N GLN A 682 12.89 0.87 -28.35
CA GLN A 682 13.65 2.12 -28.44
C GLN A 682 14.97 2.05 -27.67
N ALA A 683 15.00 1.36 -26.52
CA ALA A 683 16.23 1.16 -25.75
C ALA A 683 17.25 0.30 -26.51
N VAL A 684 16.81 -0.75 -27.21
CA VAL A 684 17.68 -1.58 -28.07
C VAL A 684 18.28 -0.77 -29.22
N GLN A 685 17.55 0.22 -29.72
CA GLN A 685 18.03 1.18 -30.74
C GLN A 685 19.01 2.23 -30.19
N GLY A 686 19.33 2.19 -28.89
CA GLY A 686 20.29 3.09 -28.25
C GLY A 686 19.68 4.38 -27.69
N ASP A 687 18.35 4.48 -27.58
CA ASP A 687 17.71 5.67 -26.99
C ASP A 687 17.98 5.75 -25.48
N ARG A 688 18.76 6.76 -25.08
CA ARG A 688 19.15 7.05 -23.69
C ARG A 688 17.95 7.30 -22.77
N ALA A 689 16.88 7.95 -23.27
CA ALA A 689 15.67 8.20 -22.49
C ALA A 689 14.89 6.89 -22.24
N ALA A 690 14.84 6.02 -23.25
CA ALA A 690 14.19 4.71 -23.16
C ALA A 690 14.93 3.78 -22.19
N LEU A 691 16.27 3.74 -22.26
CA LEU A 691 17.12 3.04 -21.30
C LEU A 691 16.87 3.52 -19.88
N SER A 692 16.86 4.85 -19.65
CA SER A 692 16.57 5.43 -18.34
C SER A 692 15.18 5.06 -17.80
N GLN A 693 14.17 4.97 -18.68
CA GLN A 693 12.80 4.62 -18.33
C GLN A 693 12.63 3.15 -17.93
N LEU A 694 13.29 2.20 -18.62
CA LEU A 694 13.29 0.78 -18.25
C LEU A 694 13.81 0.55 -16.83
N ARG A 695 14.86 1.29 -16.47
CA ARG A 695 15.46 1.23 -15.14
C ARG A 695 14.59 1.83 -14.07
N GLY A 696 13.86 2.91 -14.38
CA GLY A 696 12.85 3.45 -13.49
C GLY A 696 11.79 2.39 -13.11
N TRP A 697 11.45 1.49 -14.03
CA TRP A 697 10.56 0.36 -13.74
C TRP A 697 11.26 -0.74 -12.94
N ASP A 698 12.47 -1.14 -13.29
CA ASP A 698 13.22 -2.18 -12.56
C ASP A 698 13.55 -1.78 -11.11
N TYR A 699 13.92 -0.50 -10.88
CA TYR A 699 14.14 0.07 -9.55
C TYR A 699 12.88 0.01 -8.68
N ARG A 700 11.70 0.25 -9.29
CA ARG A 700 10.40 0.15 -8.62
C ARG A 700 10.10 -1.29 -8.20
N ASP A 701 10.41 -2.25 -9.07
CA ASP A 701 10.05 -3.66 -8.89
C ASP A 701 10.99 -4.39 -7.89
N ARG A 702 12.24 -3.93 -7.71
CA ARG A 702 13.26 -4.59 -6.84
C ARG A 702 13.38 -4.07 -5.39
N ARG A 703 12.36 -3.38 -4.86
CA ARG A 703 12.39 -2.80 -3.49
C ARG A 703 12.55 -3.81 -2.32
N LYS A 704 12.59 -5.12 -2.58
CA LYS A 704 12.75 -6.20 -1.58
C LYS A 704 14.00 -7.09 -1.76
N ASP A 705 14.91 -6.76 -2.68
CA ASP A 705 16.07 -7.63 -2.92
C ASP A 705 17.17 -7.41 -1.86
N LYS A 706 17.43 -8.44 -1.04
CA LYS A 706 18.42 -8.43 0.05
C LYS A 706 19.87 -8.63 -0.42
N ARG A 707 20.13 -8.78 -1.73
CA ARG A 707 21.47 -9.09 -2.29
C ARG A 707 22.36 -7.85 -2.53
N ARG A 708 22.54 -7.00 -1.50
CA ARG A 708 23.24 -5.70 -1.64
C ARG A 708 24.67 -5.64 -1.09
N THR A 709 25.16 -6.63 -0.36
CA THR A 709 26.51 -6.56 0.22
C THR A 709 27.60 -7.11 -0.71
N THR A 710 28.76 -6.44 -0.70
CA THR A 710 30.03 -6.99 -1.22
C THR A 710 30.50 -8.13 -0.33
N ASN A 711 30.96 -9.20 -0.97
CA ASN A 711 31.59 -10.36 -0.35
C ASN A 711 32.89 -10.66 -1.10
N ALA A 712 33.71 -11.60 -0.61
CA ALA A 712 35.00 -11.95 -1.23
C ALA A 712 34.88 -12.27 -2.74
N ASP A 713 33.75 -12.83 -3.17
CA ASP A 713 33.53 -13.22 -4.57
C ASP A 713 32.85 -12.13 -5.43
N ARG A 714 32.28 -11.09 -4.80
CA ARG A 714 31.39 -10.13 -5.47
C ARG A 714 31.71 -8.70 -5.03
N CYS A 715 32.23 -7.92 -5.96
CA CYS A 715 32.59 -6.51 -5.77
C CYS A 715 31.50 -5.61 -6.36
N VAL A 716 31.19 -4.51 -5.66
CA VAL A 716 30.16 -3.54 -6.06
C VAL A 716 30.74 -2.14 -5.92
N ILE A 717 30.79 -1.43 -7.03
CA ILE A 717 31.17 -0.02 -7.09
C ILE A 717 29.88 0.77 -7.28
N LEU A 718 29.46 1.49 -6.25
CA LEU A 718 28.38 2.45 -6.37
C LEU A 718 28.87 3.64 -7.19
N CYS A 719 28.08 3.97 -8.20
CA CYS A 719 28.24 5.09 -9.10
C CYS A 719 27.13 6.12 -8.81
N GLU A 720 26.91 7.08 -9.69
CA GLU A 720 25.86 8.10 -9.50
C GLU A 720 24.45 7.47 -9.40
N PRO A 721 23.68 7.72 -8.32
CA PRO A 721 22.32 7.23 -8.19
C PRO A 721 21.44 7.68 -9.37
N GLY A 722 20.99 6.70 -10.18
CA GLY A 722 20.22 6.97 -11.39
C GLY A 722 21.05 7.28 -12.64
N GLY A 723 22.36 6.98 -12.64
CA GLY A 723 23.21 7.00 -13.82
C GLY A 723 22.69 6.09 -14.93
N THR A 724 22.91 6.49 -16.19
CA THR A 724 22.57 5.68 -17.38
C THR A 724 23.73 4.71 -17.61
N PRO A 725 23.48 3.41 -17.87
CA PRO A 725 24.58 2.49 -18.11
C PRO A 725 25.21 2.81 -19.45
N LEU A 726 26.50 2.54 -19.59
CA LEU A 726 27.17 2.67 -20.88
C LEU A 726 26.65 1.56 -21.80
N TYR A 727 26.07 1.94 -22.95
CA TYR A 727 25.59 1.02 -23.97
C TYR A 727 26.33 1.27 -25.29
N GLU A 728 27.65 1.16 -25.20
CA GLU A 728 28.60 1.25 -26.31
C GLU A 728 29.70 0.20 -26.07
N ASP A 729 30.24 -0.38 -27.13
CA ASP A 729 31.33 -1.35 -27.03
C ASP A 729 32.63 -0.63 -26.66
N THR A 730 33.21 -0.96 -25.50
CA THR A 730 34.40 -0.31 -24.97
C THR A 730 35.63 -1.20 -25.15
N GLY A 731 36.44 -0.90 -26.18
CA GLY A 731 37.70 -1.60 -26.46
C GLY A 731 37.52 -3.11 -26.67
N VAL A 732 37.84 -3.90 -25.65
CA VAL A 732 37.81 -5.38 -25.65
C VAL A 732 36.45 -5.93 -25.16
N LEU A 733 35.57 -5.08 -24.62
CA LEU A 733 34.28 -5.50 -24.07
C LEU A 733 33.11 -5.31 -25.07
N GLU A 734 32.28 -6.33 -25.20
CA GLU A 734 31.00 -6.31 -25.92
C GLU A 734 29.85 -6.01 -24.94
N ALA A 735 29.08 -4.97 -25.22
CA ALA A 735 27.95 -4.51 -24.41
C ALA A 735 26.64 -5.20 -24.84
N ARG A 736 25.97 -5.89 -23.90
CA ARG A 736 24.65 -6.52 -24.16
C ARG A 736 23.57 -6.00 -23.21
N LEU A 737 22.61 -5.27 -23.77
CA LEU A 737 21.44 -4.77 -23.05
C LEU A 737 20.50 -5.91 -22.63
N GLN A 738 20.08 -5.88 -21.37
CA GLN A 738 19.10 -6.80 -20.80
C GLN A 738 17.70 -6.16 -20.73
N LYS A 739 16.65 -7.00 -20.60
CA LYS A 739 15.25 -6.53 -20.49
C LYS A 739 14.96 -5.69 -19.24
N ASP A 740 15.84 -5.75 -18.24
CA ASP A 740 15.78 -4.96 -17.01
C ASP A 740 16.49 -3.60 -17.12
N GLY A 741 17.06 -3.28 -18.29
CA GLY A 741 17.81 -2.05 -18.51
C GLY A 741 19.23 -2.07 -17.92
N SER A 742 19.75 -3.24 -17.51
CA SER A 742 21.17 -3.42 -17.19
C SER A 742 21.98 -3.77 -18.45
N VAL A 743 23.25 -3.37 -18.49
CA VAL A 743 24.16 -3.73 -19.58
C VAL A 743 25.18 -4.74 -19.05
N ARG A 744 25.26 -5.91 -19.69
CA ARG A 744 26.28 -6.92 -19.38
C ARG A 744 27.44 -6.76 -20.34
N PHE A 745 28.64 -6.58 -19.80
CA PHE A 745 29.86 -6.51 -20.58
C PHE A 745 30.54 -7.89 -20.61
N ARG A 746 30.81 -8.38 -21.81
CA ARG A 746 31.55 -9.64 -22.04
C ARG A 746 32.87 -9.36 -22.72
N ASP A 747 33.92 -10.09 -22.36
CA ASP A 747 35.18 -10.01 -23.07
C ASP A 747 35.05 -10.66 -24.46
N ARG A 748 35.43 -9.94 -25.51
CA ARG A 748 35.38 -10.42 -26.91
C ARG A 748 36.35 -11.57 -27.19
N ARG A 749 37.39 -11.75 -26.37
CA ARG A 749 38.44 -12.77 -26.56
C ARG A 749 37.97 -14.17 -26.12
N ASN A 750 37.29 -14.25 -24.98
CA ASN A 750 36.89 -15.52 -24.36
C ASN A 750 35.36 -15.67 -24.16
N GLY A 751 34.57 -14.60 -24.34
CA GLY A 751 33.12 -14.59 -24.17
C GLY A 751 32.65 -14.56 -22.70
N GLU A 752 33.56 -14.43 -21.73
CA GLU A 752 33.24 -14.45 -20.31
C GLU A 752 32.59 -13.13 -19.85
N LEU A 753 31.75 -13.22 -18.81
CA LEU A 753 31.10 -12.05 -18.21
C LEU A 753 32.09 -11.32 -17.32
N VAL A 754 32.41 -10.07 -17.66
CA VAL A 754 33.35 -9.24 -16.90
C VAL A 754 32.62 -8.43 -15.84
N CYS A 755 31.63 -7.63 -16.23
CA CYS A 755 30.85 -6.83 -15.30
C CYS A 755 29.41 -6.59 -15.77
N VAL A 756 28.55 -6.18 -14.84
CA VAL A 756 27.18 -5.75 -15.09
C VAL A 756 27.01 -4.31 -14.65
N ASP A 757 26.62 -3.47 -15.59
CA ASP A 757 26.41 -2.05 -15.38
C ASP A 757 24.94 -1.73 -15.03
N TYR A 758 24.77 -1.51 -13.73
CA TYR A 758 23.68 -0.90 -12.96
C TYR A 758 23.41 0.58 -13.25
N GLY A 759 24.34 1.26 -13.91
CA GLY A 759 24.54 2.72 -14.02
C GLY A 759 24.64 3.43 -12.68
N ASP A 760 23.74 3.16 -11.73
CA ASP A 760 23.89 3.51 -10.32
C ASP A 760 24.97 2.68 -9.61
N ARG A 761 25.34 1.53 -10.17
CA ARG A 761 26.40 0.68 -9.66
C ARG A 761 27.01 -0.17 -10.76
N VAL A 762 28.27 -0.56 -10.62
CA VAL A 762 28.90 -1.58 -11.46
C VAL A 762 29.20 -2.78 -10.56
N VAL A 763 28.75 -3.96 -10.98
CA VAL A 763 28.92 -5.20 -10.23
C VAL A 763 29.79 -6.15 -11.03
N PHE A 764 30.80 -6.72 -10.39
CA PHE A 764 31.66 -7.74 -11.00
C PHE A 764 32.06 -8.81 -9.98
N TYR A 765 32.50 -9.95 -10.48
CA TYR A 765 32.89 -11.11 -9.67
C TYR A 765 34.40 -11.32 -9.72
N HIS A 766 35.01 -11.65 -8.59
CA HIS A 766 36.45 -11.77 -8.42
C HIS A 766 36.80 -12.88 -7.40
N HIS A 767 38.05 -13.33 -7.31
CA HIS A 767 38.52 -14.38 -6.41
C HIS A 767 39.76 -13.89 -5.65
N GLN A 768 39.99 -14.33 -4.41
CA GLN A 768 40.92 -13.78 -3.38
C GLN A 768 42.35 -13.27 -3.77
N ASP A 769 42.83 -13.46 -5.00
CA ASP A 769 44.14 -12.99 -5.48
C ASP A 769 44.14 -11.49 -5.85
N ARG A 770 45.13 -10.74 -5.34
CA ARG A 770 45.31 -9.31 -5.65
C ARG A 770 45.56 -9.07 -7.15
N ASN A 771 46.34 -9.92 -7.81
CA ASN A 771 46.75 -9.70 -9.19
C ASN A 771 45.56 -9.88 -10.15
N GLU A 772 44.75 -10.91 -9.93
CA GLU A 772 43.51 -11.09 -10.68
C GLU A 772 42.50 -9.93 -10.45
N LEU A 773 42.58 -9.24 -9.31
CA LEU A 773 41.71 -8.09 -9.03
C LEU A 773 42.12 -6.88 -9.85
N VAL A 774 43.42 -6.64 -9.90
CA VAL A 774 44.08 -5.61 -10.69
C VAL A 774 43.70 -5.79 -12.17
N ASP A 775 43.85 -7.01 -12.69
CA ASP A 775 43.52 -7.34 -14.08
C ASP A 775 42.03 -7.13 -14.40
N LYS A 776 41.13 -7.52 -13.49
CA LYS A 776 39.69 -7.28 -13.66
C LYS A 776 39.33 -5.80 -13.60
N LEU A 777 39.94 -5.04 -12.70
CA LEU A 777 39.73 -3.60 -12.61
C LEU A 777 40.26 -2.87 -13.84
N ASN A 778 41.38 -3.32 -14.41
CA ASN A 778 41.89 -2.85 -15.70
C ASN A 778 40.89 -3.04 -16.84
N LEU A 779 40.29 -4.24 -16.92
CA LEU A 779 39.24 -4.52 -17.91
C LEU A 779 38.00 -3.63 -17.73
N ILE A 780 37.64 -3.31 -16.48
CA ILE A 780 36.44 -2.53 -16.14
C ILE A 780 36.69 -1.00 -16.19
N ALA A 781 37.95 -0.55 -16.15
CA ALA A 781 38.32 0.86 -16.10
C ALA A 781 37.63 1.72 -17.18
N PRO A 782 37.53 1.31 -18.47
CA PRO A 782 36.78 2.07 -19.47
C PRO A 782 35.31 2.28 -19.09
N VAL A 783 34.65 1.26 -18.52
CA VAL A 783 33.24 1.32 -18.08
C VAL A 783 33.03 2.28 -16.89
N LEU A 784 34.06 2.49 -16.07
CA LEU A 784 34.02 3.38 -14.91
C LEU A 784 34.38 4.83 -15.29
N PHE A 785 35.44 5.02 -16.06
CA PHE A 785 36.03 6.34 -16.30
C PHE A 785 35.54 7.05 -17.57
N ASP A 786 34.78 6.38 -18.46
CA ASP A 786 34.04 7.04 -19.56
C ASP A 786 32.82 7.85 -19.06
N ARG A 787 32.58 7.84 -17.75
CA ARG A 787 31.49 8.58 -17.09
C ARG A 787 31.92 10.01 -16.77
N GLU A 788 30.95 10.91 -16.58
CA GLU A 788 31.24 12.28 -16.18
C GLU A 788 31.96 12.35 -14.81
N PRO A 789 33.13 13.02 -14.71
CA PRO A 789 34.01 13.01 -13.53
C PRO A 789 33.52 13.88 -12.37
N GLY A 790 32.44 14.63 -12.55
CA GLY A 790 31.90 15.52 -11.52
C GLY A 790 31.31 14.78 -10.30
N MET A 791 31.19 13.46 -10.32
CA MET A 791 30.60 12.66 -9.24
C MET A 791 31.50 11.47 -8.90
N GLY A 792 31.94 11.40 -7.63
CA GLY A 792 32.85 10.37 -7.14
C GLY A 792 32.26 8.96 -7.05
N PHE A 793 33.14 7.96 -7.00
CA PHE A 793 32.81 6.55 -6.81
C PHE A 793 32.65 6.20 -5.33
N GLU A 794 31.96 5.10 -5.04
CA GLU A 794 31.89 4.56 -3.68
C GLU A 794 31.95 3.03 -3.68
N PRO A 795 33.02 2.41 -3.15
CA PRO A 795 33.05 0.96 -3.00
C PRO A 795 32.13 0.52 -1.84
N GLU A 796 31.17 -0.36 -2.13
CA GLU A 796 30.24 -0.90 -1.13
C GLU A 796 30.96 -1.94 -0.25
N GLY A 797 30.69 -1.95 1.06
CA GLY A 797 31.14 -2.93 2.07
C GLY A 797 32.64 -2.97 2.45
N SER A 798 33.02 -3.91 3.34
CA SER A 798 34.25 -3.81 4.16
C SER A 798 35.45 -4.61 3.64
N TYR A 799 35.44 -5.07 2.39
CA TYR A 799 36.55 -5.87 1.86
C TYR A 799 37.78 -5.00 1.57
N GLN A 800 38.77 -5.06 2.47
CA GLN A 800 39.90 -4.14 2.50
C GLN A 800 40.78 -4.19 1.24
N GLN A 801 41.14 -5.39 0.77
CA GLN A 801 41.97 -5.56 -0.42
C GLN A 801 41.34 -4.92 -1.68
N PHE A 802 40.02 -5.01 -1.82
CA PHE A 802 39.31 -4.34 -2.90
C PHE A 802 39.30 -2.82 -2.76
N ASN A 803 39.05 -2.32 -1.55
CA ASN A 803 39.05 -0.88 -1.29
C ASN A 803 40.42 -0.25 -1.56
N ASP A 804 41.51 -0.92 -1.18
CA ASP A 804 42.88 -0.45 -1.39
C ASP A 804 43.22 -0.40 -2.89
N VAL A 805 43.04 -1.51 -3.61
CA VAL A 805 43.32 -1.61 -5.05
C VAL A 805 42.46 -0.63 -5.86
N PHE A 806 41.18 -0.47 -5.49
CA PHE A 806 40.29 0.49 -6.14
C PHE A 806 40.75 1.94 -5.91
N ALA A 807 41.18 2.28 -4.69
CA ALA A 807 41.72 3.60 -4.38
C ALA A 807 43.02 3.91 -5.13
N GLU A 808 43.92 2.93 -5.24
CA GLU A 808 45.15 3.05 -6.03
C GLU A 808 44.87 3.24 -7.53
N MET A 809 43.84 2.57 -8.09
CA MET A 809 43.41 2.74 -9.49
C MET A 809 42.91 4.17 -9.76
N VAL A 810 41.98 4.66 -8.93
CA VAL A 810 41.45 6.02 -9.06
C VAL A 810 42.57 7.06 -8.93
N ALA A 811 43.48 6.85 -7.97
CA ALA A 811 44.64 7.70 -7.75
C ALA A 811 45.56 7.78 -8.98
N TRP A 812 45.84 6.65 -9.63
CA TRP A 812 46.66 6.63 -10.85
C TRP A 812 45.98 7.35 -12.02
N HIS A 813 44.68 7.10 -12.25
CA HIS A 813 43.95 7.77 -13.33
C HIS A 813 43.92 9.29 -13.16
N ASN A 814 43.80 9.77 -11.92
CA ASN A 814 43.90 11.20 -11.59
C ASN A 814 45.31 11.75 -11.82
N ALA A 815 46.33 11.04 -11.33
CA ALA A 815 47.74 11.45 -11.40
C ALA A 815 48.31 11.46 -12.82
N ALA A 816 47.98 10.45 -13.62
CA ALA A 816 48.49 10.27 -14.97
C ALA A 816 47.71 11.10 -16.01
N GLY A 817 46.56 11.66 -15.66
CA GLY A 817 45.74 12.49 -16.56
C GLY A 817 45.15 11.72 -17.75
N ILE A 818 45.06 10.39 -17.65
CA ILE A 818 44.74 9.46 -18.76
C ILE A 818 43.34 9.71 -19.33
N THR A 819 42.39 10.15 -18.50
CA THR A 819 40.96 10.14 -18.83
C THR A 819 40.46 11.42 -19.50
N GLY A 820 41.28 12.46 -19.63
CA GLY A 820 40.94 13.74 -20.27
C GLY A 820 39.79 14.54 -19.64
N ASN A 821 39.02 13.95 -18.71
CA ASN A 821 37.72 14.45 -18.30
C ASN A 821 37.74 15.17 -16.95
N GLY A 822 38.66 14.90 -16.02
CA GLY A 822 38.70 15.59 -14.73
C GLY A 822 39.16 14.70 -13.57
N HIS A 823 39.15 15.26 -12.36
CA HIS A 823 39.61 14.62 -11.13
C HIS A 823 38.47 13.85 -10.43
N PHE A 824 38.59 12.53 -10.32
CA PHE A 824 37.61 11.66 -9.66
C PHE A 824 37.83 11.59 -8.15
N VAL A 825 36.77 11.49 -7.36
CA VAL A 825 36.83 11.43 -5.88
C VAL A 825 36.22 10.11 -5.38
N ILE A 826 36.63 9.60 -4.22
CA ILE A 826 35.95 8.47 -3.56
C ILE A 826 35.11 9.01 -2.41
N SER A 827 33.83 8.63 -2.35
CA SER A 827 32.88 9.19 -1.36
C SER A 827 33.14 8.68 0.05
N ARG A 828 33.75 7.49 0.19
CA ARG A 828 34.08 6.88 1.47
C ARG A 828 35.34 7.49 2.06
N PRO A 829 35.30 8.17 3.22
CA PRO A 829 36.43 8.93 3.75
C PRO A 829 37.68 8.08 4.05
N ASP A 830 37.46 6.85 4.52
CA ASP A 830 38.52 5.89 4.84
C ASP A 830 39.27 5.45 3.58
N VAL A 831 38.54 5.22 2.48
CA VAL A 831 39.09 4.82 1.18
C VAL A 831 39.65 6.02 0.41
N ASP A 832 39.01 7.18 0.50
CA ASP A 832 39.48 8.41 -0.14
C ASP A 832 40.80 8.90 0.45
N LEU A 833 41.01 8.74 1.75
CA LEU A 833 42.30 9.03 2.37
C LEU A 833 43.43 8.17 1.78
N HIS A 834 43.15 6.90 1.49
CA HIS A 834 44.10 6.02 0.81
C HIS A 834 44.38 6.52 -0.61
N ARG A 835 43.34 6.86 -1.39
CA ARG A 835 43.49 7.47 -2.72
C ARG A 835 44.37 8.73 -2.68
N GLN A 836 44.10 9.67 -1.77
CA GLN A 836 44.87 10.92 -1.65
C GLN A 836 46.36 10.67 -1.37
N ARG A 837 46.68 9.70 -0.50
CA ARG A 837 48.07 9.31 -0.20
C ARG A 837 48.74 8.72 -1.44
N SER A 838 48.06 7.81 -2.13
CA SER A 838 48.57 7.18 -3.35
C SER A 838 48.75 8.18 -4.49
N GLU A 839 47.88 9.19 -4.63
CA GLU A 839 48.03 10.27 -5.61
C GLU A 839 49.28 11.12 -5.40
N GLN A 840 49.55 11.49 -4.14
CA GLN A 840 50.76 12.25 -3.80
C GLN A 840 52.01 11.47 -4.22
N TYR A 841 52.05 10.18 -3.89
CA TYR A 841 53.13 9.28 -4.29
C TYR A 841 53.26 9.19 -5.83
N TYR A 842 52.16 9.00 -6.55
CA TYR A 842 52.19 8.92 -8.03
C TYR A 842 52.59 10.25 -8.69
N HIS A 843 52.17 11.40 -8.16
CA HIS A 843 52.64 12.71 -8.62
C HIS A 843 54.15 12.86 -8.44
N GLU A 844 54.70 12.46 -7.30
CA GLU A 844 56.14 12.50 -7.03
C GLU A 844 56.91 11.54 -7.94
N TYR A 845 56.41 10.32 -8.13
CA TYR A 845 57.00 9.34 -9.04
C TYR A 845 57.06 9.85 -10.48
N ILE A 846 55.95 10.39 -11.00
CA ILE A 846 55.88 10.97 -12.36
C ILE A 846 56.83 12.17 -12.48
N ARG A 847 56.94 13.01 -11.44
CA ARG A 847 57.87 14.14 -11.42
C ARG A 847 59.33 13.68 -11.42
N GLN A 848 59.69 12.66 -10.65
CA GLN A 848 61.04 12.09 -10.60
C GLN A 848 61.42 11.46 -11.94
N GLN A 849 60.54 10.68 -12.56
CA GLN A 849 60.77 10.11 -13.88
C GLN A 849 61.03 11.19 -14.95
N LYS A 850 60.23 12.26 -14.95
CA LYS A 850 60.44 13.43 -15.84
C LYS A 850 61.76 14.17 -15.58
N SER A 851 62.25 14.15 -14.34
CA SER A 851 63.53 14.79 -13.97
C SER A 851 64.77 13.96 -14.36
N ILE A 852 64.63 12.63 -14.41
CA ILE A 852 65.71 11.70 -14.79
C ILE A 852 65.90 11.67 -16.32
N SER A 853 64.82 11.87 -17.09
CA SER A 853 64.83 11.87 -18.57
C SER A 853 65.33 13.18 -19.21
N GLY A 854 66.31 13.86 -18.62
CA GLY A 854 66.64 15.26 -18.93
C GLY A 854 66.79 15.61 -20.42
N GLY A 855 66.09 16.68 -20.84
CA GLY A 855 66.42 17.50 -22.02
C GLY A 855 65.58 17.26 -23.29
N ASN A 856 64.75 18.25 -23.61
CA ASN A 856 64.14 18.60 -24.90
C ASN A 856 63.35 17.54 -25.71
N ASP A 857 62.06 17.86 -25.82
CA ASP A 857 61.07 17.48 -26.81
C ASP A 857 60.25 16.18 -26.64
N THR A 858 58.94 16.40 -26.77
CA THR A 858 57.79 15.51 -26.80
C THR A 858 57.30 14.90 -25.47
N SER A 859 56.03 15.22 -25.20
CA SER A 859 55.11 14.63 -24.24
C SER A 859 55.55 13.30 -23.62
N TYR A 860 55.48 13.20 -22.29
CA TYR A 860 55.13 11.92 -21.66
C TYR A 860 53.73 11.55 -22.16
N THR A 861 53.62 10.95 -23.34
CA THR A 861 52.48 10.13 -23.72
C THR A 861 52.57 8.91 -22.81
N PRO A 862 51.57 8.65 -21.94
CA PRO A 862 51.45 7.35 -21.34
C PRO A 862 51.55 6.35 -22.49
N VAL A 863 52.47 5.39 -22.37
CA VAL A 863 52.56 4.27 -23.30
C VAL A 863 51.14 3.79 -23.57
N GLN A 864 50.80 3.62 -24.85
CA GLN A 864 49.52 3.08 -25.31
C GLN A 864 49.38 1.64 -24.81
N ASP A 865 49.05 1.47 -23.54
CA ASP A 865 48.49 0.27 -22.96
C ASP A 865 47.57 0.75 -21.85
N ASN A 866 46.27 0.47 -21.98
CA ASN A 866 45.20 0.84 -21.04
C ASN A 866 45.32 0.12 -19.67
N GLU A 867 46.52 -0.31 -19.27
CA GLU A 867 46.76 -1.11 -18.08
C GLU A 867 47.32 -0.24 -16.96
N TRP A 868 46.53 -0.09 -15.89
CA TRP A 868 46.99 0.36 -14.59
C TRP A 868 48.04 -0.62 -14.06
N THR A 869 49.31 -0.23 -14.17
CA THR A 869 50.48 -0.90 -13.57
C THR A 869 51.28 0.14 -12.76
N PRO A 870 50.73 0.64 -11.65
CA PRO A 870 51.44 1.65 -10.87
C PRO A 870 52.69 1.04 -10.23
N PRO A 871 53.75 1.83 -10.01
CA PRO A 871 54.87 1.38 -9.18
C PRO A 871 54.34 1.05 -7.78
N SER A 872 54.62 -0.14 -7.28
CA SER A 872 54.21 -0.52 -5.92
C SER A 872 54.78 0.49 -4.92
N PRO A 873 53.94 1.12 -4.08
CA PRO A 873 54.45 1.74 -2.87
C PRO A 873 55.16 0.63 -2.09
N GLY A 874 56.45 0.81 -1.77
CA GLY A 874 57.14 -0.14 -0.88
C GLY A 874 56.28 -0.35 0.37
N MET A 875 56.07 -1.63 0.74
CA MET A 875 55.25 -2.06 1.88
C MET A 875 55.49 -1.24 3.15
#